data_AF-A0A8C6A302-F1
#
_entry.id   AF-A0A8C6A302-F1
#
_cell.length_a   1.000
_cell.length_b   1.000
_cell.length_c   1.000
_cell.angle_alpha   90.00
_cell.angle_beta   90.00
_cell.angle_gamma   90.00
#
_symmetry.space_group_name_H-M   'P 1'
#
loop_
_entity.id
_entity.type
_entity.pdbx_description
1 polymer ?
#
loop_
_entity_poly.entity_id
_entity_poly.type
_entity_poly.pdbx_seq_one_letter_code
_entity_poly.pdbx_strand_id
1 'polypeptide(L)'
;LSLGELSPTVSQAINHVSIIVQIPAQLVWHRALWPGKAYVLTQLRVSRIPGYHYCVWMTSSSSHLMLLEPGCVQELELEGPFLEVDSKSLPTSSNFQDKKGPKGLMRDSRLLNYTGIVTGVLNEPAGLYELDGQLGLCLAYQQFRALRRVMRPGVRLELQDVHLLQSVGGGTTRPVLASCLRGAILLRGFSCQKPGRQSSHQAHGASLYEQLVWEWQLGLPLYLWAVKALEELACKLCPHLLRHKQFLQHSSPGNPSLGLQLLAPTLDALAPSSRSIRNAHTEILEEPHHCPLQKYARLQIPYSFPALDTLEKEGQCRAWASFDPKILLPLPEAAHLSTCQLNNRLAWSWFCLLPSAFHPAKALVGVLVASSHKGCLQLRDRSGSLSCLLLAKHSQPLTDPQLVGCLIRTEKFQLVVERDVRSNFPSWKELGMTGFIQKQQSRVYVQFFLEDALILPVPRSFHHSSAPPQTESTGIEGPHIGQSRLFLLSHKEALMKRNFCASSGATSGLPKPTLSFHVSGCWLGGTQRKEGTGWGPPEPLTDESKDQKVLLIFLGSSVRWFEFLHPGQVYRLVAPGPATPKLFEVEGSSCTSQRPLELAGCVSCLTVQDEWTLELESSPDVLGIPKALPESSLTNLLSVNLTDSLVSFSATILSRIMCESLQPLCHAKPGNTEDVRRCVKLTVSLETVDSEFPPRLDIYIEDPHLPPPLGLLPGARVYFYQLEKRVSRSHNVYCCIRSSTYVQVLSFPPETTVSAPLPHIYLAELRQSSWGPFQATASCHVVSVVSLQLRWVCAHCTSVCPQGKCLRQGPACFTQTSISQASIRLLVEDGTAEAMVTCTDYHVAAALGLCANEWSSLLEFVRKPGRVVLQFMEPGAQLESSAKTEDPLTLYLHTLCTSPSVLRPIVLSFELERKPSNITPLEPPRLQRFQCGEPLLTRVNPRLRLACLSIQESEYPISLGAFASSC
;
A
#
# COMPACT_ATOMS: atom_id res chain seq x y z
N LEU A 1 -14.64 4.61 46.80
CA LEU A 1 -14.36 6.06 46.75
C LEU A 1 -15.67 6.77 47.09
N SER A 2 -15.80 7.30 48.30
CA SER A 2 -16.94 8.16 48.65
C SER A 2 -16.75 9.50 47.94
N LEU A 3 -17.26 9.58 46.72
CA LEU A 3 -17.52 10.86 46.07
C LEU A 3 -18.55 11.55 46.96
N GLY A 4 -18.13 12.60 47.68
CA GLY A 4 -19.03 13.38 48.52
C GLY A 4 -20.18 13.90 47.67
N GLU A 5 -21.36 13.31 47.88
CA GLU A 5 -22.61 13.84 47.37
C GLU A 5 -22.77 15.26 47.94
N LEU A 6 -23.00 16.23 47.05
CA LEU A 6 -23.57 17.51 47.46
C LEU A 6 -24.98 17.22 47.98
N SER A 7 -25.18 17.33 49.28
CA SER A 7 -26.51 17.52 49.86
C SER A 7 -27.17 18.72 49.17
N PRO A 8 -28.46 18.65 48.80
CA PRO A 8 -29.17 19.78 48.21
C PRO A 8 -29.48 20.79 49.32
N THR A 9 -28.48 21.59 49.71
CA THR A 9 -28.71 22.77 50.52
C THR A 9 -29.30 23.83 49.60
N VAL A 10 -30.63 23.97 49.70
CA VAL A 10 -31.46 25.14 49.42
C VAL A 10 -30.63 26.35 48.95
N SER A 11 -30.77 26.65 47.67
CA SER A 11 -30.21 27.83 47.01
C SER A 11 -30.80 29.12 47.60
N GLN A 12 -30.17 29.65 48.64
CA GLN A 12 -30.17 31.10 48.84
C GLN A 12 -29.25 31.69 47.77
N ALA A 13 -29.81 32.52 46.91
CA ALA A 13 -29.07 33.23 45.87
C ALA A 13 -28.05 34.18 46.55
N ILE A 14 -26.83 33.68 46.78
CA ILE A 14 -25.70 34.53 47.12
C ILE A 14 -25.42 35.34 45.86
N ASN A 15 -25.66 36.65 45.92
CA ASN A 15 -25.32 37.58 44.85
C ASN A 15 -23.79 37.62 44.69
N HIS A 16 -23.26 36.76 43.82
CA HIS A 16 -21.86 36.81 43.43
C HIS A 16 -21.64 38.06 42.57
N VAL A 17 -20.79 38.97 43.05
CA VAL A 17 -20.41 40.18 42.33
C VAL A 17 -19.03 39.96 41.70
N SER A 18 -18.95 40.07 40.37
CA SER A 18 -17.69 39.94 39.64
C SER A 18 -16.88 41.23 39.69
N ILE A 19 -15.61 41.12 40.11
CA ILE A 19 -14.66 42.24 40.19
C ILE A 19 -13.47 41.94 39.28
N ILE A 20 -13.15 42.88 38.40
CA ILE A 20 -12.05 42.77 37.45
C ILE A 20 -10.89 43.67 37.85
N VAL A 21 -9.69 43.08 37.89
CA VAL A 21 -8.43 43.79 38.14
C VAL A 21 -7.64 43.85 36.83
N GLN A 22 -7.56 45.02 36.20
CA GLN A 22 -6.83 45.22 34.93
C GLN A 22 -5.52 46.00 35.11
N ILE A 23 -5.31 46.64 36.26
CA ILE A 23 -4.15 47.51 36.49
C ILE A 23 -2.90 46.66 36.74
N PRO A 24 -1.83 46.79 35.92
CA PRO A 24 -0.65 45.92 36.02
C PRO A 24 -0.01 45.88 37.41
N ALA A 25 0.05 47.02 38.11
CA ALA A 25 0.61 47.11 39.46
C ALA A 25 -0.19 46.32 40.51
N GLN A 26 -1.50 46.11 40.29
CA GLN A 26 -2.40 45.41 41.21
C GLN A 26 -2.51 43.91 40.91
N LEU A 27 -1.95 43.42 39.79
CA LEU A 27 -1.95 41.99 39.46
C LEU A 27 -1.22 41.12 40.50
N VAL A 28 -0.36 41.71 41.33
CA VAL A 28 0.28 41.03 42.46
C VAL A 28 -0.72 40.48 43.48
N TRP A 29 -1.92 41.09 43.59
CA TRP A 29 -2.99 40.65 44.49
C TRP A 29 -3.46 39.23 44.20
N HIS A 30 -3.31 38.75 42.95
CA HIS A 30 -3.65 37.38 42.58
C HIS A 30 -2.95 36.32 43.45
N ARG A 31 -1.74 36.62 43.97
CA ARG A 31 -1.01 35.71 44.87
C ARG A 31 -1.35 35.88 46.36
N ALA A 32 -1.98 36.98 46.74
CA ALA A 32 -2.33 37.29 48.13
C ALA A 32 -3.76 36.86 48.49
N LEU A 33 -4.62 36.70 47.49
CA LEU A 33 -6.01 36.27 47.64
C LEU A 33 -6.09 34.74 47.81
N TRP A 34 -6.83 34.31 48.83
CA TRP A 34 -7.14 32.91 49.12
C TRP A 34 -8.66 32.71 49.16
N PRO A 35 -9.20 31.72 48.44
CA PRO A 35 -10.61 31.36 48.55
C PRO A 35 -10.99 31.05 49.99
N GLY A 36 -12.16 31.51 50.41
CA GLY A 36 -12.67 31.33 51.77
C GLY A 36 -12.12 32.30 52.82
N LYS A 37 -11.21 33.22 52.46
CA LYS A 37 -10.82 34.34 53.34
C LYS A 37 -11.59 35.61 52.98
N ALA A 38 -11.90 36.42 53.98
CA ALA A 38 -12.57 37.70 53.81
C ALA A 38 -11.56 38.84 53.62
N TYR A 39 -11.85 39.72 52.66
CA TYR A 39 -11.01 40.84 52.28
C TYR A 39 -11.85 42.10 52.12
N VAL A 40 -11.24 43.26 52.37
CA VAL A 40 -11.82 44.57 52.11
C VAL A 40 -11.12 45.16 50.88
N LEU A 41 -11.88 45.39 49.82
CA LEU A 41 -11.39 46.02 48.58
C LEU A 41 -12.06 47.39 48.42
N THR A 42 -11.26 48.44 48.42
CA THR A 42 -11.77 49.83 48.42
C THR A 42 -11.74 50.48 47.04
N GLN A 43 -12.55 51.53 46.85
CA GLN A 43 -12.51 52.44 45.70
C GLN A 43 -12.72 51.76 44.32
N LEU A 44 -13.74 50.92 44.22
CA LEU A 44 -14.15 50.29 42.96
C LEU A 44 -14.92 51.27 42.06
N ARG A 45 -14.85 51.06 40.75
CA ARG A 45 -15.61 51.81 39.74
C ARG A 45 -16.46 50.86 38.90
N VAL A 46 -17.63 51.30 38.45
CA VAL A 46 -18.48 50.55 37.54
C VAL A 46 -18.12 50.91 36.09
N SER A 47 -17.85 49.91 35.25
CA SER A 47 -17.52 50.11 33.83
C SER A 47 -18.23 49.09 32.93
N ARG A 48 -18.43 49.44 31.66
CA ARG A 48 -18.94 48.54 30.61
C ARG A 48 -17.79 47.96 29.80
N ILE A 49 -17.83 46.66 29.54
CA ILE A 49 -16.80 45.94 28.77
C ILE A 49 -17.33 45.71 27.35
N PRO A 50 -16.51 45.90 26.30
CA PRO A 50 -16.92 45.58 24.93
C PRO A 50 -17.33 44.11 24.80
N GLY A 51 -18.54 43.85 24.29
CA GLY A 51 -19.04 42.49 24.07
C GLY A 51 -19.67 41.81 25.28
N TYR A 52 -19.87 42.52 26.39
CA TYR A 52 -20.63 42.03 27.56
C TYR A 52 -21.75 43.01 27.91
N HIS A 53 -22.96 42.47 28.16
CA HIS A 53 -24.17 43.29 28.30
C HIS A 53 -24.34 43.93 29.68
N TYR A 54 -23.67 43.44 30.71
CA TYR A 54 -23.80 43.93 32.09
C TYR A 54 -22.63 44.82 32.51
N CYS A 55 -22.90 45.74 33.43
CA CYS A 55 -21.87 46.57 34.05
C CYS A 55 -21.06 45.73 35.06
N VAL A 56 -19.74 45.84 35.03
CA VAL A 56 -18.83 45.08 35.92
C VAL A 56 -18.05 46.04 36.81
N TRP A 57 -17.75 45.61 38.04
CA TRP A 57 -16.90 46.35 38.95
C TRP A 57 -15.43 46.20 38.57
N MET A 58 -14.72 47.31 38.43
CA MET A 58 -13.30 47.36 38.10
C MET A 58 -12.52 48.15 39.14
N THR A 59 -11.27 47.74 39.37
CA THR A 59 -10.37 48.46 40.27
C THR A 59 -9.86 49.76 39.64
N SER A 60 -9.60 50.77 40.48
CA SER A 60 -8.95 52.02 40.08
C SER A 60 -7.52 52.07 40.65
N SER A 61 -6.67 52.98 40.18
CA SER A 61 -5.28 53.09 40.66
C SER A 61 -5.18 53.38 42.16
N SER A 62 -6.27 53.86 42.76
CA SER A 62 -6.40 54.17 44.18
C SER A 62 -7.13 53.08 44.98
N SER A 63 -7.48 51.94 44.37
CA SER A 63 -7.99 50.77 45.07
C SER A 63 -6.91 50.14 45.96
N HIS A 64 -7.30 49.73 47.17
CA HIS A 64 -6.44 49.02 48.12
C HIS A 64 -7.10 47.71 48.57
N LEU A 65 -6.27 46.65 48.72
CA LEU A 65 -6.68 45.34 49.24
C LEU A 65 -6.18 45.18 50.68
N MET A 66 -7.11 44.89 51.60
CA MET A 66 -6.83 44.64 53.02
C MET A 66 -7.46 43.31 53.46
N LEU A 67 -6.89 42.66 54.47
CA LEU A 67 -7.54 41.53 55.13
C LEU A 67 -8.69 42.06 56.00
N LEU A 68 -9.82 41.37 56.03
CA LEU A 68 -10.92 41.75 56.92
C LEU A 68 -10.52 41.46 58.37
N GLU A 69 -10.35 42.51 59.17
CA GLU A 69 -10.28 42.41 60.64
C GLU A 69 -11.69 42.57 61.22
N PRO A 70 -12.27 41.52 61.82
CA PRO A 70 -13.62 41.58 62.38
C PRO A 70 -13.63 42.55 63.57
N GLY A 71 -14.20 43.74 63.35
CA GLY A 71 -14.24 44.86 64.31
C GLY A 71 -14.04 46.25 63.69
N CYS A 72 -13.46 46.33 62.49
CA CYS A 72 -13.07 47.59 61.84
C CYS A 72 -13.95 47.98 60.63
N VAL A 73 -15.06 47.28 60.36
CA VAL A 73 -15.89 47.46 59.17
C VAL A 73 -17.37 47.44 59.55
N GLN A 74 -18.15 48.41 59.07
CA GLN A 74 -19.61 48.44 59.18
C GLN A 74 -20.22 47.98 57.85
N GLU A 75 -21.04 46.92 57.89
CA GLU A 75 -21.75 46.41 56.71
C GLU A 75 -22.95 47.32 56.39
N LEU A 76 -23.05 47.77 55.14
CA LEU A 76 -24.17 48.53 54.60
C LEU A 76 -24.74 47.76 53.41
N GLU A 77 -26.05 47.52 53.39
CA GLU A 77 -26.72 46.91 52.25
C GLU A 77 -26.74 47.89 51.07
N LEU A 78 -26.28 47.42 49.91
CA LEU A 78 -26.38 48.15 48.65
C LEU A 78 -27.82 48.02 48.12
N GLU A 79 -28.54 49.14 48.00
CA GLU A 79 -29.84 49.17 47.34
C GLU A 79 -29.71 48.82 45.83
N GLY A 80 -30.16 47.60 45.48
CA GLY A 80 -30.67 47.22 44.16
C GLY A 80 -29.66 46.97 43.00
N PRO A 81 -29.92 45.99 42.12
CA PRO A 81 -29.17 45.80 40.88
C PRO A 81 -29.56 46.88 39.84
N PHE A 82 -28.57 47.41 39.11
CA PHE A 82 -28.81 48.26 37.95
C PHE A 82 -29.39 47.44 36.77
N LEU A 83 -30.72 47.28 36.73
CA LEU A 83 -31.55 46.91 35.55
C LEU A 83 -32.48 48.12 35.31
N GLU A 84 -32.83 48.62 34.13
CA GLU A 84 -32.81 48.22 32.73
C GLU A 84 -32.99 49.53 31.92
N VAL A 85 -32.45 49.63 30.71
CA VAL A 85 -33.09 50.47 29.67
C VAL A 85 -33.49 49.51 28.58
N ASP A 86 -34.80 49.38 28.40
CA ASP A 86 -35.47 48.74 27.27
C ASP A 86 -34.72 49.01 25.96
N SER A 87 -34.05 48.00 25.42
CA SER A 87 -33.83 47.91 23.98
C SER A 87 -34.81 46.88 23.45
N LYS A 88 -35.88 47.37 22.84
CA LYS A 88 -36.87 46.64 22.04
C LYS A 88 -36.26 45.38 21.42
N SER A 89 -36.84 44.24 21.74
CA SER A 89 -36.71 43.01 20.96
C SER A 89 -37.01 43.31 19.48
N LEU A 90 -36.00 43.32 18.63
CA LEU A 90 -36.23 42.98 17.22
C LEU A 90 -36.40 41.45 17.14
N PRO A 91 -37.35 40.93 16.35
CA PRO A 91 -37.46 39.51 16.13
C PRO A 91 -36.27 39.08 15.28
N THR A 92 -35.21 38.56 15.91
CA THR A 92 -34.18 37.82 15.19
C THR A 92 -34.82 36.53 14.73
N SER A 93 -34.96 36.40 13.41
CA SER A 93 -35.46 35.23 12.71
C SER A 93 -34.82 33.96 13.26
N SER A 94 -35.64 33.14 13.93
CA SER A 94 -35.34 31.75 14.25
C SER A 94 -35.33 30.95 12.95
N ASN A 95 -34.26 31.06 12.16
CA ASN A 95 -33.90 30.11 11.13
C ASN A 95 -32.57 29.44 11.50
N PHE A 96 -32.49 28.92 12.72
CA PHE A 96 -31.72 27.70 12.93
C PHE A 96 -32.59 26.57 12.40
N GLN A 97 -32.46 26.27 11.10
CA GLN A 97 -32.77 24.92 10.64
C GLN A 97 -31.83 23.99 11.40
N ASP A 98 -32.40 23.39 12.43
CA ASP A 98 -31.92 22.24 13.16
C ASP A 98 -31.71 21.12 12.13
N LYS A 99 -30.56 21.13 11.42
CA LYS A 99 -30.08 19.96 10.70
C LYS A 99 -29.85 18.91 11.77
N LYS A 100 -30.85 18.04 11.95
CA LYS A 100 -30.83 16.87 12.82
C LYS A 100 -29.57 16.04 12.56
N GLY A 101 -28.49 16.39 13.24
CA GLY A 101 -27.40 15.49 13.55
C GLY A 101 -27.86 14.51 14.64
N PRO A 102 -27.35 13.27 14.67
CA PRO A 102 -27.84 12.23 15.57
C PRO A 102 -27.66 12.65 17.04
N LYS A 103 -28.78 12.75 17.76
CA LYS A 103 -28.96 13.27 19.14
C LYS A 103 -28.32 12.41 20.26
N GLY A 104 -27.15 11.81 20.05
CA GLY A 104 -26.56 10.83 20.99
C GLY A 104 -25.09 11.00 21.40
N LEU A 105 -24.32 11.98 20.86
CA LEU A 105 -22.84 12.00 21.02
C LEU A 105 -22.24 13.06 21.95
N MET A 106 -23.00 14.08 22.38
CA MET A 106 -22.48 15.17 23.20
C MET A 106 -22.65 14.86 24.70
N ARG A 107 -21.57 14.97 25.47
CA ARG A 107 -21.53 14.81 26.93
C ARG A 107 -21.21 16.14 27.59
N ASP A 108 -21.76 16.35 28.77
CA ASP A 108 -21.46 17.51 29.61
C ASP A 108 -20.41 17.14 30.66
N SER A 109 -19.50 18.07 30.93
CA SER A 109 -18.52 17.94 32.02
C SER A 109 -19.12 18.39 33.35
N ARG A 110 -18.57 17.88 34.46
CA ARG A 110 -19.00 18.25 35.82
C ARG A 110 -17.98 19.20 36.45
N LEU A 111 -18.44 20.30 37.04
CA LEU A 111 -17.61 21.21 37.82
C LEU A 111 -17.36 20.63 39.20
N LEU A 112 -16.11 20.72 39.67
CA LEU A 112 -15.72 20.23 40.99
C LEU A 112 -14.49 20.93 41.56
N ASN A 113 -14.38 20.85 42.89
CA ASN A 113 -13.23 21.29 43.66
C ASN A 113 -12.43 20.07 44.09
N TYR A 114 -11.11 20.07 43.86
CA TYR A 114 -10.25 18.91 44.09
C TYR A 114 -8.94 19.31 44.74
N THR A 115 -8.53 18.58 45.76
CA THR A 115 -7.21 18.70 46.39
C THR A 115 -6.44 17.40 46.22
N GLY A 116 -5.22 17.46 45.66
CA GLY A 116 -4.44 16.26 45.39
C GLY A 116 -2.96 16.54 45.19
N ILE A 117 -2.20 15.48 44.91
CA ILE A 117 -0.76 15.52 44.73
C ILE A 117 -0.40 15.17 43.28
N VAL A 118 0.47 15.95 42.67
CA VAL A 118 1.06 15.60 41.37
C VAL A 118 1.97 14.40 41.57
N THR A 119 1.64 13.25 40.97
CA THR A 119 2.44 12.02 41.08
C THR A 119 3.36 11.84 39.88
N GLY A 120 3.02 12.41 38.73
CA GLY A 120 3.76 12.22 37.48
C GLY A 120 3.59 13.39 36.51
N VAL A 121 4.51 13.49 35.56
CA VAL A 121 4.46 14.45 34.45
C VAL A 121 4.34 13.65 33.16
N LEU A 122 3.23 13.82 32.44
CA LEU A 122 2.99 13.13 31.18
C LEU A 122 3.65 13.89 30.02
N ASN A 123 3.28 15.17 29.88
CA ASN A 123 3.87 16.08 28.91
C ASN A 123 3.86 17.51 29.45
N GLU A 124 5.01 17.99 29.91
CA GLU A 124 5.18 19.33 30.45
C GLU A 124 4.91 20.43 29.40
N PRO A 125 5.40 20.30 28.14
CA PRO A 125 4.85 20.80 26.87
C PRO A 125 3.47 21.40 26.88
N ALA A 126 2.58 20.41 26.93
CA ALA A 126 1.15 20.48 26.74
C ALA A 126 0.40 20.71 28.07
N GLY A 127 1.12 20.84 29.19
CA GLY A 127 0.49 21.01 30.49
C GLY A 127 -0.29 19.78 30.96
N LEU A 128 0.17 18.58 30.60
CA LEU A 128 -0.43 17.30 30.99
C LEU A 128 0.33 16.68 32.17
N TYR A 129 -0.36 16.50 33.29
CA TYR A 129 0.17 15.95 34.54
C TYR A 129 -0.70 14.81 35.05
N GLU A 130 -0.16 14.03 35.98
CA GLU A 130 -0.88 12.96 36.67
C GLU A 130 -1.09 13.32 38.14
N LEU A 131 -2.32 13.16 38.62
CA LEU A 131 -2.73 13.39 40.00
C LEU A 131 -3.05 12.06 40.68
N ASP A 132 -2.47 11.86 41.86
CA ASP A 132 -2.74 10.74 42.77
C ASP A 132 -2.66 9.34 42.12
N GLY A 133 -1.94 9.21 40.99
CA GLY A 133 -1.81 7.98 40.21
C GLY A 133 -3.07 7.53 39.46
N GLN A 134 -4.17 8.28 39.51
CA GLN A 134 -5.48 7.86 39.00
C GLN A 134 -6.10 8.86 38.01
N LEU A 135 -5.86 10.16 38.21
CA LEU A 135 -6.48 11.24 37.45
C LEU A 135 -5.45 11.91 36.52
N GLY A 136 -5.87 12.27 35.30
CA GLY A 136 -5.10 13.17 34.45
C GLY A 136 -5.45 14.63 34.75
N LEU A 137 -4.47 15.53 34.70
CA LEU A 137 -4.68 16.98 34.82
C LEU A 137 -4.20 17.68 33.54
N CYS A 138 -5.06 18.50 32.94
CA CYS A 138 -4.75 19.31 31.76
C CYS A 138 -4.88 20.81 32.08
N LEU A 139 -3.76 21.54 31.98
CA LEU A 139 -3.69 22.97 32.25
C LEU A 139 -3.70 23.83 30.97
N ALA A 140 -3.84 23.23 29.79
CA ALA A 140 -3.67 23.92 28.51
C ALA A 140 -4.70 25.02 28.22
N TYR A 141 -5.89 24.93 28.83
CA TYR A 141 -7.01 25.85 28.59
C TYR A 141 -6.95 27.15 29.41
N GLN A 142 -5.87 27.35 30.16
CA GLN A 142 -5.54 28.58 30.88
C GLN A 142 -4.07 28.95 30.64
N GLN A 143 -3.68 30.20 30.90
CA GLN A 143 -2.28 30.61 30.74
C GLN A 143 -1.43 30.12 31.93
N PHE A 144 -0.68 29.03 31.76
CA PHE A 144 0.04 28.36 32.85
C PHE A 144 1.57 28.51 32.83
N ARG A 145 2.12 29.47 32.05
CA ARG A 145 3.58 29.64 31.85
C ARG A 145 4.39 29.72 33.16
N ALA A 146 3.85 30.40 34.18
CA ALA A 146 4.50 30.52 35.49
C ALA A 146 4.43 29.22 36.31
N LEU A 147 3.30 28.49 36.24
CA LEU A 147 3.08 27.24 36.97
C LEU A 147 4.01 26.12 36.49
N ARG A 148 4.38 26.13 35.21
CA ARG A 148 5.25 25.11 34.61
C ARG A 148 6.59 24.94 35.31
N ARG A 149 7.16 26.03 35.86
CA ARG A 149 8.45 26.00 36.58
C ARG A 149 8.37 25.28 37.94
N VAL A 150 7.16 25.20 38.51
CA VAL A 150 6.93 24.65 39.85
C VAL A 150 6.21 23.30 39.82
N MET A 151 5.47 22.98 38.76
CA MET A 151 4.79 21.69 38.58
C MET A 151 5.80 20.54 38.46
N ARG A 152 5.92 19.75 39.53
CA ARG A 152 6.78 18.56 39.62
C ARG A 152 6.09 17.49 40.48
N PRO A 153 6.47 16.21 40.34
CA PRO A 153 5.98 15.17 41.24
C PRO A 153 6.23 15.54 42.71
N GLY A 154 5.20 15.45 43.55
CA GLY A 154 5.19 15.83 44.97
C GLY A 154 4.58 17.20 45.28
N VAL A 155 4.19 18.00 44.28
CA VAL A 155 3.45 19.26 44.53
C VAL A 155 2.03 18.98 44.99
N ARG A 156 1.56 19.70 46.01
CA ARG A 156 0.18 19.66 46.50
C ARG A 156 -0.63 20.80 45.88
N LEU A 157 -1.69 20.45 45.16
CA LEU A 157 -2.57 21.38 44.45
C LEU A 157 -3.96 21.42 45.08
N GLU A 158 -4.56 22.59 45.05
CA GLU A 158 -5.98 22.80 45.26
C GLU A 158 -6.55 23.43 43.99
N LEU A 159 -7.53 22.75 43.42
CA LEU A 159 -8.20 23.06 42.17
C LEU A 159 -9.63 23.47 42.49
N GLN A 160 -10.07 24.63 42.02
CA GLN A 160 -11.42 25.13 42.22
C GLN A 160 -12.10 25.35 40.86
N ASP A 161 -13.38 25.02 40.75
CA ASP A 161 -14.20 25.13 39.55
C ASP A 161 -13.57 24.46 38.31
N VAL A 162 -13.10 23.22 38.48
CA VAL A 162 -12.44 22.44 37.41
C VAL A 162 -13.40 21.46 36.77
N HIS A 163 -13.30 21.30 35.44
CA HIS A 163 -14.13 20.37 34.69
C HIS A 163 -13.58 18.94 34.77
N LEU A 164 -14.41 18.00 35.21
CA LEU A 164 -14.16 16.57 35.13
C LEU A 164 -14.78 16.01 33.86
N LEU A 165 -13.93 15.44 33.00
CA LEU A 165 -14.33 14.77 31.77
C LEU A 165 -14.08 13.27 31.91
N GLN A 166 -15.16 12.49 31.80
CA GLN A 166 -15.14 11.03 31.88
C GLN A 166 -15.23 10.40 30.48
N SER A 167 -14.43 9.35 30.26
CA SER A 167 -14.34 8.62 28.98
C SER A 167 -14.11 9.54 27.77
N VAL A 168 -13.13 10.44 27.88
CA VAL A 168 -12.79 11.44 26.86
C VAL A 168 -12.42 10.79 25.51
N GLY A 169 -11.78 9.61 25.56
CA GLY A 169 -11.25 8.94 24.37
C GLY A 169 -9.86 9.46 24.01
N GLY A 170 -9.52 9.49 22.72
CA GLY A 170 -8.26 10.06 22.24
C GLY A 170 -6.99 9.36 22.75
N GLY A 171 -7.08 8.09 23.14
CA GLY A 171 -5.95 7.32 23.67
C GLY A 171 -5.74 7.40 25.19
N THR A 172 -6.62 8.10 25.91
CA THR A 172 -6.64 8.12 27.38
C THR A 172 -7.74 7.20 27.93
N THR A 173 -7.39 6.39 28.93
CA THR A 173 -8.34 5.51 29.64
C THR A 173 -8.82 6.12 30.97
N ARG A 174 -8.06 7.10 31.50
CA ARG A 174 -8.30 7.72 32.81
C ARG A 174 -9.21 8.95 32.68
N PRO A 175 -9.98 9.30 33.72
CA PRO A 175 -10.70 10.57 33.79
C PRO A 175 -9.71 11.74 33.82
N VAL A 176 -10.08 12.86 33.17
CA VAL A 176 -9.23 14.05 33.03
C VAL A 176 -9.90 15.24 33.68
N LEU A 177 -9.15 15.94 34.53
CA LEU A 177 -9.45 17.24 35.11
C LEU A 177 -8.86 18.33 34.22
N ALA A 178 -9.67 19.29 33.79
CA ALA A 178 -9.22 20.39 32.95
C ALA A 178 -9.70 21.75 33.49
N SER A 179 -8.76 22.66 33.69
CA SER A 179 -9.03 24.02 34.19
C SER A 179 -9.40 24.96 33.05
N CYS A 180 -10.57 25.59 33.12
CA CYS A 180 -10.98 26.69 32.24
C CYS A 180 -10.45 28.06 32.77
N LEU A 181 -10.79 29.17 32.11
CA LEU A 181 -10.38 30.51 32.56
C LEU A 181 -11.02 30.94 33.90
N ARG A 182 -12.14 30.32 34.28
CA ARG A 182 -12.82 30.56 35.55
C ARG A 182 -12.18 29.79 36.72
N GLY A 183 -11.59 28.62 36.44
CA GLY A 183 -11.04 27.75 37.47
C GLY A 183 -9.78 28.32 38.12
N ALA A 184 -9.67 28.20 39.45
CA ALA A 184 -8.49 28.65 40.18
C ALA A 184 -7.57 27.47 40.55
N ILE A 185 -6.25 27.68 40.44
CA ILE A 185 -5.23 26.69 40.83
C ILE A 185 -4.31 27.27 41.88
N LEU A 186 -4.30 26.65 43.06
CA LEU A 186 -3.52 27.09 44.21
C LEU A 186 -2.49 26.04 44.60
N LEU A 187 -1.31 26.52 44.99
CA LEU A 187 -0.20 25.70 45.47
C LEU A 187 -0.25 25.64 47.00
N ARG A 188 -0.56 24.46 47.56
CA ARG A 188 -0.57 24.23 49.01
C ARG A 188 0.77 23.74 49.55
N GLY A 189 1.58 23.12 48.71
CA GLY A 189 2.91 22.65 49.10
C GLY A 189 3.80 22.41 47.88
N PHE A 190 5.06 22.84 47.99
CA PHE A 190 6.06 22.60 46.96
C PHE A 190 6.60 21.18 47.02
N SER A 191 7.04 20.66 45.86
CA SER A 191 7.72 19.36 45.80
C SER A 191 9.06 19.40 46.51
N CYS A 192 9.34 18.36 47.30
CA CYS A 192 10.64 18.11 47.92
C CYS A 192 11.67 17.47 46.95
N GLN A 193 11.25 17.11 45.73
CA GLN A 193 12.08 16.42 44.74
C GLN A 193 12.81 17.42 43.83
N LYS A 194 14.06 17.10 43.48
CA LYS A 194 14.79 17.85 42.44
C LYS A 194 14.12 17.60 41.08
N PRO A 195 14.16 18.56 40.14
CA PRO A 195 13.73 18.31 38.77
C PRO A 195 14.43 17.06 38.23
N GLY A 196 13.67 16.09 37.73
CA GLY A 196 14.24 14.94 37.04
C GLY A 196 15.06 15.40 35.83
N ARG A 197 16.02 14.57 35.39
CA ARG A 197 16.78 14.84 34.16
C ARG A 197 15.80 14.82 32.99
N GLN A 198 15.30 16.00 32.59
CA GLN A 198 14.36 16.12 31.47
C GLN A 198 15.05 15.60 30.21
N SER A 199 14.42 14.64 29.55
CA SER A 199 14.86 14.23 28.23
C SER A 199 14.65 15.40 27.26
N SER A 200 15.58 15.62 26.33
CA SER A 200 15.44 16.66 25.30
C SER A 200 14.17 16.49 24.45
N HIS A 201 13.59 15.29 24.47
CA HIS A 201 12.31 14.94 23.85
C HIS A 201 11.09 15.64 24.50
N GLN A 202 11.14 15.96 25.80
CA GLN A 202 9.99 16.47 26.56
C GLN A 202 10.10 17.96 26.93
N ALA A 203 11.15 18.67 26.55
CA ALA A 203 11.37 20.06 26.97
C ALA A 203 10.85 21.11 25.96
N HIS A 204 10.61 20.72 24.70
CA HIS A 204 10.31 21.64 23.60
C HIS A 204 8.84 21.59 23.16
N GLY A 205 8.35 22.65 22.52
CA GLY A 205 7.03 22.67 21.86
C GLY A 205 5.90 23.43 22.56
N ALA A 206 6.16 24.08 23.69
CA ALA A 206 5.12 24.77 24.47
C ALA A 206 4.30 25.79 23.65
N SER A 207 4.97 26.58 22.80
CA SER A 207 4.30 27.56 21.95
C SER A 207 3.39 26.91 20.90
N LEU A 208 3.77 25.76 20.34
CA LEU A 208 2.92 25.04 19.39
C LEU A 208 1.67 24.47 20.09
N TYR A 209 1.83 23.92 21.29
CA TYR A 209 0.70 23.44 22.07
C TYR A 209 -0.25 24.57 22.52
N GLU A 210 0.29 25.75 22.85
CA GLU A 210 -0.52 26.96 23.07
C GLU A 210 -1.30 27.31 21.79
N GLN A 211 -0.66 27.28 20.63
CA GLN A 211 -1.28 27.58 19.34
C GLN A 211 -2.48 26.68 19.03
N LEU A 212 -2.38 25.38 19.33
CA LEU A 212 -3.46 24.41 19.14
C LEU A 212 -4.73 24.73 19.95
N VAL A 213 -4.59 25.39 21.11
CA VAL A 213 -5.73 25.74 21.97
C VAL A 213 -6.26 27.14 21.66
N TRP A 214 -5.36 28.12 21.47
CA TRP A 214 -5.76 29.53 21.37
C TRP A 214 -6.10 29.95 19.94
N GLU A 215 -5.37 29.44 18.93
CA GLU A 215 -5.63 29.77 17.53
C GLU A 215 -6.56 28.73 16.87
N TRP A 216 -6.26 27.43 17.06
CA TRP A 216 -7.05 26.34 16.47
C TRP A 216 -8.28 25.94 17.29
N GLN A 217 -8.41 26.44 18.53
CA GLN A 217 -9.59 26.25 19.38
C GLN A 217 -10.03 24.78 19.51
N LEU A 218 -9.06 23.88 19.65
CA LEU A 218 -9.33 22.46 19.80
C LEU A 218 -10.00 22.17 21.15
N GLY A 219 -11.02 21.30 21.12
CA GLY A 219 -11.62 20.75 22.33
C GLY A 219 -10.71 19.69 22.98
N LEU A 220 -10.91 19.41 24.27
CA LEU A 220 -9.99 18.54 25.04
C LEU A 220 -9.74 17.15 24.40
N PRO A 221 -10.76 16.43 23.88
CA PRO A 221 -10.53 15.13 23.23
C PRO A 221 -9.56 15.20 22.03
N LEU A 222 -9.71 16.22 21.18
CA LEU A 222 -8.85 16.44 20.01
C LEU A 222 -7.46 16.92 20.42
N TYR A 223 -7.38 17.76 21.45
CA TYR A 223 -6.11 18.22 22.00
C TYR A 223 -5.27 17.05 22.53
N LEU A 224 -5.86 16.16 23.34
CA LEU A 224 -5.17 14.98 23.86
C LEU A 224 -4.67 14.05 22.75
N TRP A 225 -5.48 13.85 21.69
CA TRP A 225 -5.05 13.09 20.53
C TRP A 225 -3.90 13.78 19.79
N ALA A 226 -3.98 15.10 19.54
CA ALA A 226 -2.96 15.85 18.82
C ALA A 226 -1.61 15.84 19.56
N VAL A 227 -1.62 15.97 20.89
CA VAL A 227 -0.42 15.87 21.72
C VAL A 227 0.22 14.50 21.59
N LYS A 228 -0.56 13.43 21.71
CA LYS A 228 -0.08 12.06 21.54
C LYS A 228 0.46 11.80 20.13
N ALA A 229 -0.23 12.28 19.10
CA ALA A 229 0.19 12.14 17.72
C ALA A 229 1.52 12.90 17.43
N LEU A 230 1.69 14.09 17.98
CA LEU A 230 2.95 14.84 17.88
C LEU A 230 4.10 14.13 18.58
N GLU A 231 3.86 13.48 19.73
CA GLU A 231 4.86 12.65 20.41
C GLU A 231 5.24 11.42 19.57
N GLU A 232 4.26 10.72 18.98
CA GLU A 232 4.49 9.58 18.08
C GLU A 232 5.34 10.00 16.87
N LEU A 233 5.00 11.12 16.23
CA LEU A 233 5.75 11.67 15.10
C LEU A 233 7.16 12.14 15.51
N ALA A 234 7.31 12.76 16.69
CA ALA A 234 8.61 13.16 17.21
C ALA A 234 9.50 11.94 17.46
N CYS A 235 8.96 10.83 17.96
CA CYS A 235 9.72 9.58 18.12
C CYS A 235 10.21 9.01 16.79
N LYS A 236 9.44 9.17 15.70
CA LYS A 236 9.80 8.70 14.36
C LYS A 236 10.84 9.58 13.66
N LEU A 237 10.71 10.90 13.76
CA LEU A 237 11.48 11.86 12.97
C LEU A 237 12.67 12.43 13.75
N CYS A 238 12.52 12.65 15.04
CA CYS A 238 13.55 13.28 15.86
C CYS A 238 14.40 12.24 16.64
N PRO A 239 15.69 12.53 16.88
CA PRO A 239 16.43 13.75 16.53
C PRO A 239 17.17 13.68 15.18
N HIS A 240 17.19 12.53 14.49
CA HIS A 240 18.11 12.29 13.38
C HIS A 240 17.68 12.90 12.05
N LEU A 241 16.37 12.96 11.76
CA LEU A 241 15.85 13.58 10.53
C LEU A 241 15.53 15.07 10.77
N LEU A 242 15.05 15.40 11.96
CA LEU A 242 14.69 16.75 12.39
C LEU A 242 15.09 16.99 13.84
N ARG A 243 15.45 18.23 14.20
CA ARG A 243 15.62 18.60 15.61
C ARG A 243 14.25 18.85 16.26
N HIS A 244 14.08 18.42 17.51
CA HIS A 244 12.83 18.61 18.28
C HIS A 244 12.31 20.06 18.27
N LYS A 245 13.23 21.04 18.39
CA LYS A 245 12.88 22.46 18.36
C LYS A 245 12.30 22.91 17.01
N GLN A 246 12.79 22.36 15.90
CA GLN A 246 12.31 22.70 14.55
C GLN A 246 10.96 22.02 14.27
N PHE A 247 10.79 20.78 14.70
CA PHE A 247 9.55 20.04 14.51
C PHE A 247 8.38 20.64 15.30
N LEU A 248 8.63 21.01 16.56
CA LEU A 248 7.61 21.54 17.48
C LEU A 248 7.63 23.09 17.55
N GLN A 249 8.08 23.77 16.50
CA GLN A 249 8.06 25.23 16.47
C GLN A 249 6.64 25.78 16.33
N HIS A 250 6.41 27.00 16.80
CA HIS A 250 5.18 27.74 16.51
C HIS A 250 5.11 28.05 15.02
N SER A 251 3.93 27.98 14.39
CA SER A 251 3.82 28.41 12.98
C SER A 251 3.70 29.93 12.89
N SER A 252 4.49 30.59 12.07
CA SER A 252 4.32 32.02 11.77
C SER A 252 4.03 32.21 10.28
N PRO A 253 3.40 33.34 9.86
CA PRO A 253 3.26 33.68 8.45
C PRO A 253 4.67 33.75 7.83
N GLY A 254 5.03 32.75 7.02
CA GLY A 254 6.36 32.60 6.41
C GLY A 254 7.23 31.45 6.95
N ASN A 255 6.95 30.89 8.13
CA ASN A 255 7.63 29.70 8.67
C ASN A 255 6.60 28.73 9.27
N PRO A 256 6.01 27.85 8.44
CA PRO A 256 5.04 26.89 8.94
C PRO A 256 5.72 25.84 9.83
N SER A 257 4.98 25.37 10.84
CA SER A 257 5.43 24.28 11.70
C SER A 257 5.17 22.95 11.01
N LEU A 258 6.23 22.14 10.82
CA LEU A 258 6.09 20.80 10.20
C LEU A 258 5.17 19.89 11.02
N GLY A 259 5.25 19.97 12.35
CA GLY A 259 4.38 19.18 13.23
C GLY A 259 2.91 19.52 13.04
N LEU A 260 2.58 20.81 12.90
CA LEU A 260 1.22 21.26 12.63
C LEU A 260 0.75 20.86 11.22
N GLN A 261 1.59 21.06 10.21
CA GLN A 261 1.27 20.69 8.82
C GLN A 261 0.99 19.19 8.66
N LEU A 262 1.65 18.34 9.45
CA LEU A 262 1.39 16.90 9.45
C LEU A 262 0.06 16.51 10.09
N LEU A 263 -0.45 17.32 11.02
CA LEU A 263 -1.75 17.09 11.65
C LEU A 263 -2.90 17.81 10.95
N ALA A 264 -2.61 18.88 10.21
CA ALA A 264 -3.60 19.74 9.57
C ALA A 264 -4.67 18.97 8.78
N PRO A 265 -4.35 17.99 7.90
CA PRO A 265 -5.39 17.27 7.15
C PRO A 265 -6.44 16.57 8.05
N THR A 266 -6.01 16.05 9.19
CA THR A 266 -6.92 15.41 10.16
C THR A 266 -7.64 16.44 11.02
N LEU A 267 -6.97 17.53 11.41
CA LEU A 267 -7.57 18.58 12.23
C LEU A 267 -8.63 19.37 11.46
N ASP A 268 -8.38 19.71 10.20
CA ASP A 268 -9.32 20.43 9.33
C ASP A 268 -10.61 19.63 9.10
N ALA A 269 -10.50 18.30 8.98
CA ALA A 269 -11.65 17.41 8.82
C ALA A 269 -12.49 17.28 10.11
N LEU A 270 -11.87 17.31 11.30
CA LEU A 270 -12.55 17.09 12.59
C LEU A 270 -12.96 18.39 13.30
N ALA A 271 -12.30 19.50 13.00
CA ALA A 271 -12.51 20.80 13.59
C ALA A 271 -12.36 21.90 12.52
N PRO A 272 -13.35 22.09 11.63
CA PRO A 272 -13.30 23.14 10.63
C PRO A 272 -13.23 24.52 11.29
N SER A 273 -12.47 25.43 10.67
CA SER A 273 -12.07 26.76 11.16
C SER A 273 -13.22 27.74 11.45
N SER A 274 -14.48 27.37 11.20
CA SER A 274 -15.68 28.16 11.42
C SER A 274 -16.18 28.20 12.88
N ARG A 275 -15.29 28.14 13.89
CA ARG A 275 -15.70 28.21 15.31
C ARG A 275 -15.78 29.65 15.82
N SER A 276 -16.74 29.92 16.70
CA SER A 276 -16.87 31.20 17.39
C SER A 276 -15.61 31.47 18.22
N ILE A 277 -15.01 32.65 18.04
CA ILE A 277 -13.81 33.06 18.76
C ILE A 277 -14.06 32.96 20.28
N ARG A 278 -13.14 32.29 21.00
CA ARG A 278 -13.19 32.16 22.46
C ARG A 278 -13.16 33.55 23.12
N ASN A 279 -14.25 33.94 23.77
CA ASN A 279 -14.34 35.20 24.49
C ASN A 279 -14.05 34.98 25.99
N ALA A 280 -13.00 35.62 26.50
CA ALA A 280 -12.58 35.47 27.90
C ALA A 280 -13.60 36.04 28.89
N HIS A 281 -14.33 37.09 28.50
CA HIS A 281 -15.32 37.73 29.38
C HIS A 281 -16.56 36.86 29.58
N THR A 282 -17.06 36.23 28.51
CA THR A 282 -18.20 35.30 28.61
C THR A 282 -17.84 34.03 29.37
N GLU A 283 -16.60 33.56 29.28
CA GLU A 283 -16.13 32.38 30.02
C GLU A 283 -15.97 32.62 31.53
N ILE A 284 -15.74 33.86 31.98
CA ILE A 284 -15.53 34.18 33.40
C ILE A 284 -16.81 34.75 34.04
N LEU A 285 -17.58 35.57 33.31
CA LEU A 285 -18.63 36.41 33.88
C LEU A 285 -20.07 35.90 33.64
N GLU A 286 -20.31 35.08 32.63
CA GLU A 286 -21.66 34.53 32.36
C GLU A 286 -21.91 33.27 33.19
N GLU A 287 -23.16 33.07 33.61
CA GLU A 287 -23.60 31.86 34.31
C GLU A 287 -24.81 31.25 33.57
N PRO A 288 -24.73 29.99 33.09
CA PRO A 288 -23.57 29.11 33.12
C PRO A 288 -22.46 29.57 32.16
N HIS A 289 -21.21 29.50 32.61
CA HIS A 289 -20.11 29.98 31.79
C HIS A 289 -19.87 29.12 30.55
N HIS A 290 -19.63 29.75 29.41
CA HIS A 290 -19.43 29.07 28.13
C HIS A 290 -17.93 28.83 27.88
N CYS A 291 -17.47 27.59 28.10
CA CYS A 291 -16.08 27.19 27.84
C CYS A 291 -15.99 25.98 26.88
N PRO A 292 -14.83 25.79 26.19
CA PRO A 292 -14.61 24.63 25.31
C PRO A 292 -14.63 23.26 26.03
N LEU A 293 -14.64 23.25 27.36
CA LEU A 293 -14.62 22.06 28.21
C LEU A 293 -16.02 21.64 28.68
N GLN A 294 -17.02 22.53 28.57
CA GLN A 294 -18.37 22.31 29.09
C GLN A 294 -19.07 21.17 28.34
N LYS A 295 -19.02 21.19 27.00
CA LYS A 295 -19.57 20.15 26.12
C LYS A 295 -18.47 19.47 25.35
N TYR A 296 -18.45 18.14 25.34
CA TYR A 296 -17.46 17.36 24.60
C TYR A 296 -18.06 16.12 23.95
N ALA A 297 -17.49 15.72 22.82
CA ALA A 297 -17.79 14.45 22.17
C ALA A 297 -16.66 13.45 22.44
N ARG A 298 -17.01 12.20 22.73
CA ARG A 298 -16.02 11.12 22.87
C ARG A 298 -15.35 10.87 21.52
N LEU A 299 -14.03 11.03 21.47
CA LEU A 299 -13.25 10.84 20.24
C LEU A 299 -12.68 9.41 20.17
N GLN A 300 -13.05 8.66 19.13
CA GLN A 300 -12.28 7.48 18.72
C GLN A 300 -11.00 7.95 18.03
N ILE A 301 -9.87 7.29 18.29
CA ILE A 301 -8.57 7.68 17.73
C ILE A 301 -8.67 7.63 16.19
N PRO A 302 -8.59 8.78 15.49
CA PRO A 302 -8.81 8.83 14.04
C PRO A 302 -7.67 8.13 13.32
N TYR A 303 -6.42 8.49 13.65
CA TYR A 303 -5.22 7.89 13.11
C TYR A 303 -4.15 7.71 14.19
N SER A 304 -3.33 6.69 13.99
CA SER A 304 -2.07 6.45 14.68
C SER A 304 -0.89 6.53 13.71
N PHE A 305 0.27 6.95 14.19
CA PHE A 305 1.47 7.13 13.38
C PHE A 305 2.54 6.12 13.82
N PRO A 306 2.42 4.82 13.45
CA PRO A 306 3.35 3.79 13.89
C PRO A 306 4.73 3.97 13.26
N ALA A 307 5.78 3.53 13.95
CA ALA A 307 7.11 3.41 13.37
C ALA A 307 7.12 2.42 12.19
N LEU A 308 7.95 2.67 11.17
CA LEU A 308 7.98 1.87 9.95
C LEU A 308 8.35 0.40 10.22
N ASP A 309 9.30 0.15 11.13
CA ASP A 309 9.68 -1.22 11.55
C ASP A 309 8.52 -1.96 12.26
N THR A 310 7.71 -1.24 13.03
CA THR A 310 6.52 -1.82 13.68
C THR A 310 5.46 -2.19 12.65
N LEU A 311 5.26 -1.33 11.64
CA LEU A 311 4.33 -1.61 10.54
C LEU A 311 4.78 -2.82 9.71
N GLU A 312 6.08 -2.92 9.42
CA GLU A 312 6.65 -4.07 8.71
C GLU A 312 6.44 -5.37 9.49
N LYS A 313 6.81 -5.41 10.77
CA LYS A 313 6.66 -6.60 11.63
C LYS A 313 5.21 -7.02 11.78
N GLU A 314 4.30 -6.07 12.00
CA GLU A 314 2.88 -6.38 12.12
C GLU A 314 2.30 -6.93 10.81
N GLY A 315 2.72 -6.39 9.66
CA GLY A 315 2.38 -6.92 8.35
C GLY A 315 2.83 -8.37 8.17
N GLN A 316 4.08 -8.68 8.53
CA GLN A 316 4.62 -10.05 8.47
C GLN A 316 3.84 -10.99 9.40
N CYS A 317 3.62 -10.60 10.65
CA CYS A 317 2.89 -11.42 11.62
C CYS A 317 1.47 -11.75 11.13
N ARG A 318 0.73 -10.76 10.61
CA ARG A 318 -0.62 -10.97 10.07
C ARG A 318 -0.62 -11.84 8.81
N ALA A 319 0.37 -11.67 7.93
CA ALA A 319 0.48 -12.47 6.70
C ALA A 319 0.78 -13.95 6.96
N TRP A 320 1.57 -14.26 8.00
CA TRP A 320 1.81 -15.65 8.41
C TRP A 320 0.66 -16.22 9.23
N ALA A 321 -0.01 -15.40 10.06
CA ALA A 321 -1.23 -15.83 10.76
C ALA A 321 -2.39 -16.16 9.80
N SER A 322 -2.46 -15.48 8.65
CA SER A 322 -3.44 -15.76 7.59
C SER A 322 -3.00 -16.84 6.59
N PHE A 323 -1.79 -17.39 6.73
CA PHE A 323 -1.30 -18.42 5.83
C PHE A 323 -1.88 -19.78 6.22
N ASP A 324 -2.90 -20.20 5.47
CA ASP A 324 -3.44 -21.56 5.54
C ASP A 324 -3.30 -22.25 4.16
N PRO A 325 -2.43 -23.28 4.05
CA PRO A 325 -2.28 -24.06 2.82
C PRO A 325 -3.59 -24.66 2.29
N LYS A 326 -4.56 -24.99 3.17
CA LYS A 326 -5.85 -25.58 2.78
C LYS A 326 -6.79 -24.58 2.12
N ILE A 327 -6.68 -23.30 2.48
CA ILE A 327 -7.47 -22.22 1.89
C ILE A 327 -6.87 -21.82 0.53
N LEU A 328 -5.53 -21.79 0.45
CA LEU A 328 -4.81 -21.50 -0.81
C LEU A 328 -5.05 -22.57 -1.88
N LEU A 329 -5.17 -23.84 -1.48
CA LEU A 329 -5.46 -24.96 -2.37
C LEU A 329 -6.73 -25.68 -1.91
N PRO A 330 -7.89 -25.40 -2.53
CA PRO A 330 -9.14 -26.01 -2.13
C PRO A 330 -9.10 -27.53 -2.32
N LEU A 331 -9.72 -28.25 -1.38
CA LEU A 331 -9.72 -29.72 -1.33
C LEU A 331 -10.06 -30.44 -2.64
N PRO A 332 -11.09 -30.06 -3.43
CA PRO A 332 -11.45 -30.78 -4.66
C PRO A 332 -10.34 -30.74 -5.72
N GLU A 333 -9.56 -29.66 -5.77
CA GLU A 333 -8.44 -29.58 -6.72
C GLU A 333 -7.17 -30.21 -6.12
N ALA A 334 -6.88 -29.92 -4.85
CA ALA A 334 -5.67 -30.40 -4.17
C ALA A 334 -5.58 -31.92 -4.10
N ALA A 335 -6.72 -32.62 -4.05
CA ALA A 335 -6.79 -34.08 -3.93
C ALA A 335 -6.10 -34.85 -5.06
N HIS A 336 -6.00 -34.22 -6.23
CA HIS A 336 -5.51 -34.83 -7.47
C HIS A 336 -4.10 -34.38 -7.86
N LEU A 337 -3.51 -33.45 -7.12
CA LEU A 337 -2.18 -32.88 -7.42
C LEU A 337 -1.05 -33.79 -6.94
N SER A 338 -0.03 -33.95 -7.78
CA SER A 338 1.24 -34.55 -7.38
C SER A 338 1.98 -33.67 -6.37
N THR A 339 2.91 -34.28 -5.62
CA THR A 339 3.76 -33.58 -4.63
C THR A 339 4.45 -32.37 -5.24
N CYS A 340 5.00 -32.48 -6.46
CA CYS A 340 5.68 -31.35 -7.09
C CYS A 340 4.70 -30.21 -7.46
N GLN A 341 3.54 -30.55 -8.04
CA GLN A 341 2.52 -29.55 -8.40
C GLN A 341 1.94 -28.86 -7.16
N LEU A 342 1.68 -29.63 -6.10
CA LEU A 342 1.15 -29.13 -4.84
C LEU A 342 2.10 -28.08 -4.21
N ASN A 343 3.37 -28.46 -4.01
CA ASN A 343 4.35 -27.55 -3.39
C ASN A 343 4.70 -26.36 -4.29
N ASN A 344 4.71 -26.52 -5.62
CA ASN A 344 4.94 -25.42 -6.56
C ASN A 344 3.85 -24.34 -6.49
N ARG A 345 2.58 -24.74 -6.28
CA ARG A 345 1.47 -23.78 -6.11
C ARG A 345 1.49 -23.08 -4.74
N LEU A 346 2.03 -23.72 -3.71
CA LEU A 346 2.22 -23.11 -2.39
C LEU A 346 3.47 -22.22 -2.30
N ALA A 347 4.38 -22.33 -3.27
CA ALA A 347 5.71 -21.71 -3.20
C ALA A 347 5.66 -20.18 -3.13
N TRP A 348 4.70 -19.56 -3.80
CA TRP A 348 4.53 -18.10 -3.76
C TRP A 348 3.06 -17.75 -3.54
N SER A 349 2.81 -16.83 -2.60
CA SER A 349 1.51 -16.20 -2.42
C SER A 349 1.69 -14.76 -1.95
N TRP A 350 0.63 -13.98 -1.92
CA TRP A 350 0.69 -12.59 -1.47
C TRP A 350 -0.51 -12.25 -0.59
N PHE A 351 -0.36 -11.19 0.20
CA PHE A 351 -1.39 -10.68 1.09
C PHE A 351 -1.30 -9.16 1.11
N CYS A 352 -2.45 -8.49 1.03
CA CYS A 352 -2.55 -7.03 1.01
C CYS A 352 -3.34 -6.55 2.23
N LEU A 353 -2.73 -5.65 3.01
CA LEU A 353 -3.36 -5.01 4.16
C LEU A 353 -3.67 -3.55 3.84
N LEU A 354 -4.95 -3.20 3.96
CA LEU A 354 -5.43 -1.83 3.84
C LEU A 354 -5.36 -1.10 5.20
N PRO A 355 -5.34 0.25 5.21
CA PRO A 355 -5.24 1.03 6.44
C PRO A 355 -6.46 0.80 7.36
N SER A 356 -7.61 0.48 6.79
CA SER A 356 -8.86 0.12 7.46
C SER A 356 -8.80 -1.22 8.22
N ALA A 357 -7.85 -2.10 7.89
CA ALA A 357 -7.65 -3.36 8.63
C ALA A 357 -7.00 -3.14 10.01
N PHE A 358 -6.54 -1.92 10.30
CA PHE A 358 -5.93 -1.55 11.57
C PHE A 358 -6.92 -0.79 12.45
N HIS A 359 -6.93 -1.14 13.74
CA HIS A 359 -7.75 -0.49 14.75
C HIS A 359 -6.82 0.00 15.87
N PRO A 360 -6.54 1.32 15.97
CA PRO A 360 -7.02 2.42 15.12
C PRO A 360 -6.38 2.41 13.72
N ALA A 361 -6.98 3.16 12.79
CA ALA A 361 -6.42 3.34 11.45
C ALA A 361 -5.01 3.94 11.53
N LYS A 362 -4.16 3.58 10.56
CA LYS A 362 -2.75 3.99 10.54
C LYS A 362 -2.50 4.94 9.39
N ALA A 363 -1.74 6.00 9.64
CA ALA A 363 -1.23 6.88 8.60
C ALA A 363 0.27 6.60 8.39
N LEU A 364 0.67 6.43 7.13
CA LEU A 364 2.05 6.18 6.74
C LEU A 364 2.79 7.50 6.67
N VAL A 365 3.90 7.61 7.41
CA VAL A 365 4.77 8.78 7.43
C VAL A 365 6.23 8.36 7.40
N GLY A 366 7.01 8.93 6.48
CA GLY A 366 8.45 8.69 6.36
C GLY A 366 9.12 9.66 5.39
N VAL A 367 10.45 9.72 5.43
CA VAL A 367 11.24 10.51 4.48
C VAL A 367 11.57 9.65 3.27
N LEU A 368 11.32 10.15 2.05
CA LEU A 368 11.64 9.44 0.82
C LEU A 368 13.16 9.46 0.59
N VAL A 369 13.75 8.28 0.47
CA VAL A 369 15.18 8.09 0.21
C VAL A 369 15.36 7.16 -0.97
N ALA A 370 16.23 7.55 -1.90
CA ALA A 370 16.69 6.70 -2.99
C ALA A 370 17.99 5.99 -2.58
N SER A 371 17.99 4.67 -2.59
CA SER A 371 19.16 3.87 -2.20
C SER A 371 20.24 3.95 -3.28
N SER A 372 21.41 4.50 -2.93
CA SER A 372 22.59 4.55 -3.81
C SER A 372 23.22 3.17 -4.04
N HIS A 373 22.94 2.18 -3.19
CA HIS A 373 23.52 0.84 -3.30
C HIS A 373 22.65 -0.14 -4.07
N LYS A 374 21.32 0.02 -4.01
CA LYS A 374 20.35 -0.91 -4.60
C LYS A 374 19.51 -0.30 -5.73
N GLY A 375 19.50 1.02 -5.87
CA GLY A 375 18.69 1.73 -6.87
C GLY A 375 17.19 1.65 -6.62
N CYS A 376 16.76 1.37 -5.39
CA CYS A 376 15.35 1.28 -5.02
C CYS A 376 14.91 2.45 -4.13
N LEU A 377 13.61 2.78 -4.19
CA LEU A 377 12.99 3.77 -3.32
C LEU A 377 12.58 3.15 -1.98
N GLN A 378 12.81 3.93 -0.91
CA GLN A 378 12.44 3.56 0.45
C GLN A 378 11.87 4.76 1.20
N LEU A 379 10.88 4.51 2.05
CA LEU A 379 10.53 5.43 3.11
C LEU A 379 11.38 5.10 4.33
N ARG A 380 11.97 6.13 4.95
CA ARG A 380 12.86 5.97 6.10
C ARG A 380 12.38 6.80 7.27
N ASP A 381 12.45 6.21 8.46
CA ASP A 381 12.32 6.90 9.73
C ASP A 381 13.50 6.53 10.64
N ARG A 382 13.44 6.89 11.92
CA ARG A 382 14.46 6.50 12.90
C ARG A 382 14.52 4.99 13.16
N SER A 383 13.40 4.28 13.02
CA SER A 383 13.28 2.86 13.35
C SER A 383 13.85 1.95 12.26
N GLY A 384 13.63 2.31 11.00
CA GLY A 384 14.03 1.49 9.87
C GLY A 384 13.69 2.13 8.53
N SER A 385 13.74 1.32 7.48
CA SER A 385 13.29 1.72 6.15
C SER A 385 12.40 0.65 5.53
N LEU A 386 11.39 1.10 4.80
CA LEU A 386 10.38 0.26 4.17
C LEU A 386 10.38 0.55 2.68
N SER A 387 10.54 -0.48 1.85
CA SER A 387 10.54 -0.33 0.39
C SER A 387 9.19 0.17 -0.12
N CYS A 388 9.20 1.11 -1.06
CA CYS A 388 7.98 1.71 -1.57
C CYS A 388 7.94 1.69 -3.10
N LEU A 389 6.75 1.49 -3.65
CA LEU A 389 6.43 1.68 -5.05
C LEU A 389 5.42 2.84 -5.14
N LEU A 390 5.84 3.94 -5.77
CA LEU A 390 5.05 5.16 -5.88
C LEU A 390 4.62 5.37 -7.33
N LEU A 391 3.36 5.73 -7.52
CA LEU A 391 2.85 6.25 -8.78
C LEU A 391 2.41 7.70 -8.56
N ALA A 392 2.66 8.57 -9.55
CA ALA A 392 2.22 9.96 -9.45
C ALA A 392 0.68 10.03 -9.50
N LYS A 393 0.10 9.33 -10.48
CA LYS A 393 -1.33 9.14 -10.72
C LYS A 393 -1.55 7.77 -11.35
N HIS A 394 -2.80 7.39 -11.58
CA HIS A 394 -3.13 6.22 -12.38
C HIS A 394 -2.40 6.25 -13.75
N SER A 395 -1.69 5.18 -14.09
CA SER A 395 -0.85 5.04 -15.28
C SER A 395 0.33 6.01 -15.42
N GLN A 396 0.61 6.86 -14.42
CA GLN A 396 1.71 7.82 -14.45
C GLN A 396 2.78 7.48 -13.40
N PRO A 397 4.03 7.21 -13.82
CA PRO A 397 5.10 6.85 -12.90
C PRO A 397 5.64 8.08 -12.15
N LEU A 398 6.48 7.83 -11.14
CA LEU A 398 7.18 8.88 -10.40
C LEU A 398 8.40 9.37 -11.18
N THR A 399 8.36 10.59 -11.70
CA THR A 399 9.44 11.15 -12.53
C THR A 399 10.27 12.22 -11.82
N ASP A 400 9.76 12.82 -10.75
CA ASP A 400 10.38 13.98 -10.10
C ASP A 400 11.44 13.57 -9.05
N PRO A 401 12.74 13.83 -9.29
CA PRO A 401 13.80 13.50 -8.36
C PRO A 401 13.93 14.49 -7.20
N GLN A 402 13.28 15.67 -7.25
CA GLN A 402 13.32 16.67 -6.17
C GLN A 402 12.65 16.20 -4.88
N LEU A 403 11.82 15.14 -4.98
CA LEU A 403 11.13 14.53 -3.85
C LEU A 403 12.07 13.75 -2.92
N VAL A 404 13.31 13.47 -3.34
CA VAL A 404 14.29 12.80 -2.47
C VAL A 404 14.63 13.71 -1.28
N GLY A 405 14.42 13.21 -0.07
CA GLY A 405 14.59 13.96 1.17
C GLY A 405 13.35 14.71 1.64
N CYS A 406 12.25 14.66 0.88
CA CYS A 406 10.95 15.15 1.33
C CYS A 406 10.27 14.15 2.28
N LEU A 407 9.44 14.69 3.15
CA LEU A 407 8.61 13.93 4.07
C LEU A 407 7.26 13.66 3.41
N ILE A 408 6.87 12.39 3.35
CA ILE A 408 5.63 11.94 2.72
C ILE A 408 4.69 11.43 3.82
N ARG A 409 3.45 11.94 3.81
CA ARG A 409 2.34 11.48 4.65
C ARG A 409 1.22 10.99 3.74
N THR A 410 0.75 9.76 3.93
CA THR A 410 -0.44 9.25 3.25
C THR A 410 -1.33 8.45 4.20
N GLU A 411 -2.64 8.63 4.05
CA GLU A 411 -3.67 7.86 4.75
C GLU A 411 -4.17 6.67 3.91
N LYS A 412 -4.00 6.73 2.58
CA LYS A 412 -4.37 5.67 1.64
C LYS A 412 -3.11 5.00 1.11
N PHE A 413 -2.87 3.77 1.57
CA PHE A 413 -1.77 2.95 1.09
C PHE A 413 -2.11 1.47 1.20
N GLN A 414 -1.47 0.66 0.37
CA GLN A 414 -1.55 -0.79 0.44
C GLN A 414 -0.23 -1.33 1.02
N LEU A 415 -0.31 -2.11 2.11
CA LEU A 415 0.85 -2.82 2.66
C LEU A 415 0.85 -4.24 2.08
N VAL A 416 1.77 -4.48 1.13
CA VAL A 416 1.89 -5.76 0.43
C VAL A 416 2.93 -6.63 1.11
N VAL A 417 2.56 -7.89 1.35
CA VAL A 417 3.45 -8.94 1.86
C VAL A 417 3.45 -10.10 0.87
N GLU A 418 4.57 -10.28 0.17
CA GLU A 418 4.81 -11.48 -0.65
C GLU A 418 5.41 -12.58 0.23
N ARG A 419 4.82 -13.77 0.21
CA ARG A 419 5.25 -14.97 0.94
C ARG A 419 5.95 -15.92 -0.02
N ASP A 420 7.23 -16.22 0.24
CA ASP A 420 8.01 -17.28 -0.43
C ASP A 420 8.15 -18.44 0.56
N VAL A 421 7.57 -19.60 0.21
CA VAL A 421 7.46 -20.78 1.06
C VAL A 421 8.12 -21.97 0.37
N ARG A 422 9.22 -22.47 0.94
CA ARG A 422 9.79 -23.77 0.55
C ARG A 422 9.15 -24.85 1.41
N SER A 423 8.32 -25.67 0.79
CA SER A 423 7.59 -26.77 1.43
C SER A 423 7.82 -28.11 0.73
N ASN A 424 7.55 -29.21 1.45
CA ASN A 424 7.68 -30.57 0.96
C ASN A 424 6.50 -31.46 1.40
N PHE A 425 5.28 -30.93 1.30
CA PHE A 425 4.06 -31.69 1.60
C PHE A 425 3.93 -32.89 0.66
N PRO A 426 3.81 -34.13 1.17
CA PRO A 426 3.75 -35.32 0.33
C PRO A 426 2.41 -35.45 -0.41
N SER A 427 1.29 -35.07 0.24
CA SER A 427 -0.03 -35.03 -0.38
C SER A 427 -0.92 -33.96 0.27
N TRP A 428 -2.17 -33.86 -0.20
CA TRP A 428 -3.17 -32.95 0.34
C TRP A 428 -3.56 -33.25 1.79
N LYS A 429 -3.40 -34.51 2.26
CA LYS A 429 -3.78 -34.94 3.62
C LYS A 429 -2.93 -34.24 4.68
N GLU A 430 -1.67 -33.98 4.36
CA GLU A 430 -0.70 -33.39 5.25
C GLU A 430 -0.71 -31.85 5.25
N LEU A 431 -1.56 -31.19 4.46
CA LEU A 431 -1.64 -29.72 4.38
C LEU A 431 -1.97 -29.05 5.73
N GLY A 432 -2.57 -29.78 6.68
CA GLY A 432 -2.82 -29.30 8.04
C GLY A 432 -1.67 -29.50 9.02
N MET A 433 -0.57 -30.13 8.59
CA MET A 433 0.57 -30.46 9.45
C MET A 433 1.69 -29.46 9.25
N THR A 434 2.23 -28.92 10.33
CA THR A 434 3.25 -27.86 10.29
C THR A 434 4.67 -28.34 9.98
N GLY A 435 4.91 -29.66 10.00
CA GLY A 435 6.25 -30.25 9.85
C GLY A 435 6.85 -30.23 8.44
N PHE A 436 6.09 -29.80 7.42
CA PHE A 436 6.50 -29.87 6.00
C PHE A 436 6.92 -28.51 5.40
N ILE A 437 7.00 -27.46 6.21
CA ILE A 437 7.49 -26.15 5.78
C ILE A 437 8.96 -26.03 6.21
N GLN A 438 9.86 -25.98 5.23
CA GLN A 438 11.31 -25.95 5.48
C GLN A 438 11.82 -24.52 5.66
N LYS A 439 11.31 -23.59 4.85
CA LYS A 439 11.74 -22.19 4.86
C LYS A 439 10.58 -21.29 4.49
N GLN A 440 10.44 -20.20 5.24
CA GLN A 440 9.46 -19.15 4.99
C GLN A 440 10.17 -17.80 4.96
N GLN A 441 9.94 -17.02 3.91
CA GLN A 441 10.47 -15.67 3.76
C GLN A 441 9.37 -14.74 3.30
N SER A 442 9.40 -13.50 3.78
CA SER A 442 8.45 -12.47 3.39
C SER A 442 9.17 -11.26 2.82
N ARG A 443 8.63 -10.68 1.76
CA ARG A 443 9.04 -9.39 1.22
C ARG A 443 7.91 -8.39 1.46
N VAL A 444 8.18 -7.38 2.29
CA VAL A 444 7.19 -6.36 2.68
C VAL A 444 7.51 -5.04 1.99
N TYR A 445 6.50 -4.38 1.44
CA TYR A 445 6.62 -3.06 0.83
C TYR A 445 5.26 -2.35 0.81
N VAL A 446 5.27 -1.06 0.53
CA VAL A 446 4.05 -0.24 0.41
C VAL A 446 3.84 0.25 -1.02
N GLN A 447 2.56 0.38 -1.39
CA GLN A 447 2.10 0.95 -2.66
C GLN A 447 1.11 2.07 -2.37
N PHE A 448 1.28 3.23 -3.00
CA PHE A 448 0.33 4.35 -2.90
C PHE A 448 0.54 5.36 -4.03
N PHE A 449 -0.47 6.22 -4.24
CA PHE A 449 -0.41 7.32 -5.20
C PHE A 449 0.04 8.61 -4.52
N LEU A 450 0.83 9.42 -5.22
CA LEU A 450 1.29 10.72 -4.71
C LEU A 450 0.16 11.75 -4.65
N GLU A 451 -0.88 11.63 -5.49
CA GLU A 451 -2.06 12.50 -5.44
C GLU A 451 -2.85 12.39 -4.14
N ASP A 452 -2.81 11.22 -3.49
CA ASP A 452 -3.42 10.97 -2.18
C ASP A 452 -2.46 11.30 -1.01
N ALA A 453 -1.23 11.75 -1.31
CA ALA A 453 -0.18 11.98 -0.32
C ALA A 453 0.11 13.47 -0.12
N LEU A 454 0.39 13.86 1.13
CA LEU A 454 0.93 15.17 1.47
C LEU A 454 2.46 15.10 1.46
N ILE A 455 3.09 15.93 0.64
CA ILE A 455 4.54 16.04 0.50
C ILE A 455 5.00 17.34 1.17
N LEU A 456 5.93 17.23 2.12
CA LEU A 456 6.49 18.38 2.82
C LEU A 456 8.02 18.38 2.69
N PRO A 457 8.65 19.48 2.23
CA PRO A 457 10.10 19.58 2.21
C PRO A 457 10.65 19.67 3.65
N VAL A 458 11.76 18.97 3.91
CA VAL A 458 12.44 19.05 5.20
C VAL A 458 13.36 20.29 5.21
N PRO A 459 13.12 21.30 6.07
CA PRO A 459 13.96 22.48 6.15
C PRO A 459 15.35 22.09 6.64
N ARG A 460 16.37 22.39 5.83
CA ARG A 460 17.77 22.14 6.21
C ARG A 460 18.12 23.02 7.42
N SER A 461 18.74 22.43 8.43
CA SER A 461 19.31 23.20 9.54
C SER A 461 20.49 24.01 9.03
N PHE A 462 20.37 25.35 9.04
CA PHE A 462 21.53 26.23 8.91
C PHE A 462 22.52 25.88 10.01
N HIS A 463 23.64 25.25 9.64
CA HIS A 463 24.77 25.05 10.53
C HIS A 463 25.43 26.40 10.77
N HIS A 464 25.05 27.10 11.84
CA HIS A 464 26.02 27.97 12.51
C HIS A 464 26.98 27.05 13.27
N SER A 465 27.94 26.47 12.55
CA SER A 465 29.11 25.88 13.18
C SER A 465 29.89 27.00 13.84
N SER A 466 30.00 26.92 15.16
CA SER A 466 30.90 27.71 16.00
C SER A 466 32.36 27.44 15.62
N ALA A 467 32.84 28.07 14.56
CA ALA A 467 34.24 28.47 14.44
C ALA A 467 34.34 29.93 14.91
N PRO A 468 35.43 30.36 15.58
CA PRO A 468 35.57 31.74 16.04
C PRO A 468 35.50 32.70 14.85
N PRO A 469 35.07 33.96 15.04
CA PRO A 469 34.97 34.94 13.98
C PRO A 469 36.38 35.28 13.50
N GLN A 470 36.85 34.56 12.48
CA GLN A 470 37.95 35.02 11.65
C GLN A 470 37.35 36.11 10.78
N THR A 471 37.68 37.34 11.16
CA THR A 471 37.77 38.57 10.36
C THR A 471 36.93 38.58 9.09
N GLU A 472 35.93 39.46 9.07
CA GLU A 472 35.17 39.88 7.89
C GLU A 472 36.06 39.98 6.64
N SER A 473 36.06 38.92 5.83
CA SER A 473 36.37 39.05 4.42
C SER A 473 35.06 39.39 3.75
N THR A 474 34.94 40.64 3.31
CA THR A 474 34.03 41.09 2.26
C THR A 474 34.25 40.20 1.01
N GLY A 475 33.58 39.06 1.00
CA GLY A 475 33.55 38.11 -0.10
C GLY A 475 32.13 38.02 -0.61
N ILE A 476 31.88 38.72 -1.72
CA ILE A 476 30.71 38.56 -2.57
C ILE A 476 30.40 37.06 -2.72
N GLU A 477 29.18 36.63 -2.40
CA GLU A 477 28.68 35.28 -2.74
C GLU A 477 28.86 35.09 -4.24
N GLY A 478 29.92 34.36 -4.64
CA GLY A 478 30.18 34.05 -6.02
C GLY A 478 29.01 33.25 -6.62
N PRO A 479 28.65 33.46 -7.89
CA PRO A 479 27.55 32.73 -8.52
C PRO A 479 27.83 31.23 -8.44
N HIS A 480 26.82 30.43 -8.07
CA HIS A 480 26.91 28.97 -8.13
C HIS A 480 27.39 28.54 -9.52
N ILE A 481 28.65 28.13 -9.64
CA ILE A 481 29.22 27.70 -10.91
C ILE A 481 28.72 26.27 -11.19
N GLY A 482 28.06 26.09 -12.32
CA GLY A 482 27.55 24.79 -12.76
C GLY A 482 27.19 24.80 -14.25
N GLN A 483 27.23 23.62 -14.85
CA GLN A 483 26.85 23.38 -16.24
C GLN A 483 25.66 22.42 -16.29
N SER A 484 24.76 22.59 -17.25
CA SER A 484 23.70 21.61 -17.50
C SER A 484 23.44 21.35 -18.97
N ARG A 485 22.76 20.25 -19.25
CA ARG A 485 22.32 19.90 -20.59
C ARG A 485 21.02 19.09 -20.54
N LEU A 486 20.10 19.37 -21.47
CA LEU A 486 18.79 18.73 -21.58
C LEU A 486 18.85 17.51 -22.51
N PHE A 487 18.26 16.40 -22.10
CA PHE A 487 18.11 15.21 -22.94
C PHE A 487 16.71 14.61 -22.84
N LEU A 488 16.23 14.10 -23.96
CA LEU A 488 15.03 13.25 -24.03
C LEU A 488 15.45 11.81 -23.77
N LEU A 489 14.81 11.15 -22.81
CA LEU A 489 15.07 9.74 -22.52
C LEU A 489 14.25 8.85 -23.45
N SER A 490 14.92 8.06 -24.29
CA SER A 490 14.30 7.15 -25.25
C SER A 490 14.10 5.76 -24.68
N HIS A 491 15.10 5.21 -23.99
CA HIS A 491 15.02 3.90 -23.37
C HIS A 491 15.88 3.81 -22.10
N LYS A 492 15.44 2.98 -21.15
CA LYS A 492 16.15 2.67 -19.90
C LYS A 492 16.33 1.17 -19.78
N GLU A 493 17.57 0.74 -19.57
CA GLU A 493 17.94 -0.66 -19.44
C GLU A 493 17.72 -1.18 -18.01
N ALA A 494 17.64 -2.50 -17.84
CA ALA A 494 17.42 -3.13 -16.55
C ALA A 494 18.58 -2.90 -15.57
N LEU A 495 18.27 -2.77 -14.28
CA LEU A 495 19.26 -2.66 -13.21
C LEU A 495 19.80 -4.05 -12.84
N MET A 496 21.06 -4.32 -13.15
CA MET A 496 21.71 -5.60 -12.88
C MET A 496 23.23 -5.48 -12.78
N LYS A 497 23.91 -6.53 -12.31
CA LYS A 497 25.37 -6.57 -12.31
C LYS A 497 25.87 -6.77 -13.75
N ARG A 498 26.70 -5.86 -14.25
CA ARG A 498 27.30 -5.93 -15.59
C ARG A 498 28.82 -6.03 -15.51
N ASN A 499 29.39 -6.68 -16.53
CA ASN A 499 30.83 -6.70 -16.77
C ASN A 499 31.24 -5.42 -17.50
N PHE A 500 32.43 -4.92 -17.19
CA PHE A 500 32.97 -3.69 -17.77
C PHE A 500 34.22 -4.00 -18.61
N CYS A 501 34.45 -3.18 -19.65
CA CYS A 501 35.67 -3.23 -20.45
C CYS A 501 36.88 -2.86 -19.60
N ALA A 502 38.02 -3.50 -19.87
CA ALA A 502 39.29 -3.08 -19.31
C ALA A 502 39.62 -1.65 -19.79
N SER A 503 40.02 -0.77 -18.88
CA SER A 503 40.46 0.58 -19.24
C SER A 503 41.74 0.48 -20.07
N SER A 504 41.74 1.10 -21.25
CA SER A 504 42.93 1.21 -22.11
C SER A 504 44.04 1.93 -21.35
N GLY A 505 45.02 1.18 -20.83
CA GLY A 505 46.21 1.72 -20.14
C GLY A 505 46.43 1.34 -18.67
N ALA A 506 45.55 0.57 -18.02
CA ALA A 506 45.75 0.14 -16.62
C ALA A 506 46.26 -1.31 -16.48
N THR A 507 47.15 -1.55 -15.51
CA THR A 507 47.76 -2.84 -15.20
C THR A 507 46.74 -3.89 -14.73
N SER A 508 46.52 -4.92 -15.55
CA SER A 508 46.14 -6.31 -15.20
C SER A 508 45.17 -6.55 -14.01
N GLY A 509 44.10 -5.77 -13.87
CA GLY A 509 43.00 -6.08 -12.96
C GLY A 509 41.69 -6.21 -13.74
N LEU A 510 41.07 -7.40 -13.73
CA LEU A 510 39.75 -7.58 -14.33
C LEU A 510 38.74 -6.72 -13.52
N PRO A 511 38.03 -5.75 -14.14
CA PRO A 511 37.08 -4.91 -13.42
C PRO A 511 35.97 -5.77 -12.79
N LYS A 512 35.67 -5.52 -11.51
CA LYS A 512 34.65 -6.28 -10.79
C LYS A 512 33.26 -6.04 -11.40
N PRO A 513 32.44 -7.09 -11.58
CA PRO A 513 31.05 -6.92 -11.99
C PRO A 513 30.31 -6.01 -11.01
N THR A 514 29.79 -4.89 -11.50
CA THR A 514 29.22 -3.83 -10.68
C THR A 514 27.75 -3.65 -11.03
N LEU A 515 26.92 -3.34 -10.02
CA LEU A 515 25.51 -3.01 -10.24
C LEU A 515 25.45 -1.69 -11.02
N SER A 516 24.87 -1.73 -12.21
CA SER A 516 24.78 -0.57 -13.09
C SER A 516 23.55 -0.67 -13.98
N PHE A 517 23.16 0.45 -14.56
CA PHE A 517 22.22 0.52 -15.67
C PHE A 517 22.66 1.65 -16.61
N HIS A 518 22.10 1.69 -17.80
CA HIS A 518 22.33 2.79 -18.72
C HIS A 518 21.02 3.19 -19.39
N VAL A 519 20.99 4.41 -19.93
CA VAL A 519 19.85 4.94 -20.67
C VAL A 519 20.32 5.43 -22.02
N SER A 520 19.47 5.28 -23.02
CA SER A 520 19.65 5.93 -24.31
C SER A 520 18.77 7.17 -24.38
N GLY A 521 19.35 8.27 -24.86
CA GLY A 521 18.65 9.52 -25.03
C GLY A 521 19.22 10.36 -26.14
N CYS A 522 18.56 11.47 -26.43
CA CYS A 522 19.00 12.46 -27.42
C CYS A 522 19.17 13.81 -26.73
N TRP A 523 20.31 14.47 -26.93
CA TRP A 523 20.51 15.84 -26.46
C TRP A 523 19.58 16.80 -27.20
N LEU A 524 18.86 17.66 -26.48
CA LEU A 524 17.93 18.63 -27.08
C LEU A 524 18.59 19.98 -27.38
N GLY A 525 19.79 20.22 -26.86
CA GLY A 525 20.53 21.46 -27.05
C GLY A 525 21.98 21.35 -26.59
N GLY A 526 22.73 22.43 -26.74
CA GLY A 526 24.10 22.55 -26.22
C GLY A 526 24.16 22.70 -24.71
N THR A 527 25.38 22.76 -24.17
CA THR A 527 25.63 22.97 -22.75
C THR A 527 25.17 24.37 -22.34
N GLN A 528 24.44 24.47 -21.23
CA GLN A 528 24.00 25.73 -20.62
C GLN A 528 24.81 25.99 -19.35
N ARG A 529 25.12 27.26 -19.10
CA ARG A 529 25.81 27.70 -17.88
C ARG A 529 24.79 28.22 -16.87
N LYS A 530 25.06 28.03 -15.59
CA LYS A 530 24.19 28.54 -14.53
C LYS A 530 24.33 30.06 -14.45
N GLU A 531 23.21 30.76 -14.56
CA GLU A 531 23.11 32.22 -14.50
C GLU A 531 22.04 32.60 -13.45
N GLY A 532 22.48 33.04 -12.27
CA GLY A 532 21.59 33.29 -11.14
C GLY A 532 20.87 32.02 -10.67
N THR A 533 19.54 32.06 -10.62
CA THR A 533 18.68 30.90 -10.31
C THR A 533 18.33 30.06 -11.54
N GLY A 534 18.68 30.52 -12.75
CA GLY A 534 18.32 29.89 -14.01
C GLY A 534 19.51 29.39 -14.82
N TRP A 535 19.25 29.08 -16.09
CA TRP A 535 20.22 28.58 -17.05
C TRP A 535 20.32 29.57 -18.22
N GLY A 536 21.55 29.95 -18.56
CA GLY A 536 21.86 30.80 -19.71
C GLY A 536 21.56 30.11 -21.05
N PRO A 537 21.77 30.82 -22.18
CA PRO A 537 21.52 30.26 -23.50
C PRO A 537 22.40 29.03 -23.79
N PRO A 538 21.90 28.03 -24.53
CA PRO A 538 22.68 26.85 -24.90
C PRO A 538 23.81 27.22 -25.86
N GLU A 539 24.99 26.65 -25.64
CA GLU A 539 26.12 26.78 -26.57
C GLU A 539 25.73 26.23 -27.97
N PRO A 540 26.09 26.92 -29.07
CA PRO A 540 25.73 26.48 -30.43
C PRO A 540 26.40 25.14 -30.76
N LEU A 541 25.62 24.16 -31.26
CA LEU A 541 26.18 22.90 -31.75
C LEU A 541 27.05 23.18 -32.98
N THR A 542 28.34 22.87 -32.91
CA THR A 542 29.33 23.17 -33.96
C THR A 542 29.31 22.20 -35.16
N ASP A 543 28.36 21.26 -35.21
CA ASP A 543 28.20 20.32 -36.33
C ASP A 543 26.76 19.80 -36.39
N GLU A 544 25.99 20.14 -37.44
CA GLU A 544 24.64 19.58 -37.68
C GLU A 544 24.68 18.08 -38.07
N SER A 545 25.88 17.52 -38.25
CA SER A 545 26.13 16.16 -38.77
C SER A 545 26.38 15.10 -37.69
N LYS A 546 26.51 15.47 -36.40
CA LYS A 546 26.78 14.50 -35.31
C LYS A 546 25.49 13.95 -34.73
N ASP A 547 25.37 12.62 -34.74
CA ASP A 547 24.27 11.86 -34.13
C ASP A 547 24.13 12.27 -32.65
N GLN A 548 23.04 12.97 -32.29
CA GLN A 548 22.81 13.53 -30.94
C GLN A 548 22.49 12.47 -29.88
N LYS A 549 22.54 11.19 -30.28
CA LYS A 549 22.29 10.04 -29.42
C LYS A 549 23.43 9.88 -28.41
N VAL A 550 23.05 9.76 -27.15
CA VAL A 550 23.97 9.56 -26.03
C VAL A 550 23.53 8.36 -25.20
N LEU A 551 24.52 7.61 -24.72
CA LEU A 551 24.33 6.55 -23.73
C LEU A 551 24.88 7.03 -22.39
N LEU A 552 24.00 7.31 -21.44
CA LEU A 552 24.39 7.72 -20.08
C LEU A 552 24.52 6.48 -19.19
N ILE A 553 25.69 6.26 -18.62
CA ILE A 553 26.02 5.09 -17.80
C ILE A 553 25.95 5.47 -16.32
N PHE A 554 25.14 4.74 -15.55
CA PHE A 554 24.97 4.93 -14.11
C PHE A 554 25.57 3.74 -13.37
N LEU A 555 26.58 4.02 -12.55
CA LEU A 555 27.28 3.05 -11.71
C LEU A 555 27.57 3.68 -10.34
N GLY A 556 27.92 2.87 -9.35
CA GLY A 556 28.24 3.39 -8.01
C GLY A 556 27.05 4.11 -7.37
N SER A 557 27.24 5.32 -6.87
CA SER A 557 26.19 6.04 -6.14
C SER A 557 25.12 6.66 -7.05
N SER A 558 25.45 6.84 -8.33
CA SER A 558 24.54 7.34 -9.38
C SER A 558 23.39 6.36 -9.68
N VAL A 559 23.47 5.11 -9.20
CA VAL A 559 22.39 4.11 -9.34
C VAL A 559 21.08 4.56 -8.66
N ARG A 560 21.14 5.50 -7.71
CA ARG A 560 19.97 6.08 -7.02
C ARG A 560 18.91 6.67 -7.97
N TRP A 561 19.29 7.05 -9.18
CA TRP A 561 18.39 7.69 -10.15
C TRP A 561 17.50 6.72 -10.93
N PHE A 562 17.66 5.41 -10.74
CA PHE A 562 16.98 4.38 -11.53
C PHE A 562 15.45 4.51 -11.54
N GLU A 563 14.82 4.77 -10.39
CA GLU A 563 13.36 4.79 -10.23
C GLU A 563 12.70 6.08 -10.70
N PHE A 564 13.47 7.14 -11.03
CA PHE A 564 12.94 8.41 -11.53
C PHE A 564 13.00 8.54 -13.05
N LEU A 565 13.87 7.76 -13.69
CA LEU A 565 14.11 7.83 -15.12
C LEU A 565 13.09 6.98 -15.88
N HIS A 566 12.22 7.63 -16.63
CA HIS A 566 11.17 7.02 -17.46
C HIS A 566 11.24 7.49 -18.92
N PRO A 567 11.03 6.58 -19.90
CA PRO A 567 10.99 6.94 -21.33
C PRO A 567 9.94 8.01 -21.67
N GLY A 568 10.25 8.83 -22.67
CA GLY A 568 9.37 9.90 -23.15
C GLY A 568 9.39 11.18 -22.31
N GLN A 569 10.22 11.23 -21.26
CA GLN A 569 10.40 12.40 -20.40
C GLN A 569 11.71 13.13 -20.72
N VAL A 570 11.72 14.44 -20.47
CA VAL A 570 12.89 15.30 -20.64
C VAL A 570 13.54 15.56 -19.29
N TYR A 571 14.82 15.25 -19.19
CA TYR A 571 15.60 15.49 -17.99
C TYR A 571 16.72 16.49 -18.27
N ARG A 572 17.05 17.26 -17.24
CA ARG A 572 18.22 18.12 -17.20
C ARG A 572 19.31 17.44 -16.38
N LEU A 573 20.46 17.21 -16.99
CA LEU A 573 21.65 16.73 -16.31
C LEU A 573 22.46 17.93 -15.84
N VAL A 574 22.74 18.01 -14.54
CA VAL A 574 23.42 19.15 -13.91
C VAL A 574 24.73 18.68 -13.27
N ALA A 575 25.84 19.27 -13.72
CA ALA A 575 27.17 19.07 -13.18
C ALA A 575 27.58 20.30 -12.35
N PRO A 576 27.78 20.15 -11.03
CA PRO A 576 28.30 21.23 -10.19
C PRO A 576 29.80 21.43 -10.42
N GLY A 577 30.30 22.67 -10.30
CA GLY A 577 31.72 22.97 -10.38
C GLY A 577 32.10 23.93 -11.53
N PRO A 578 33.41 24.18 -11.75
CA PRO A 578 33.88 25.13 -12.75
C PRO A 578 33.46 24.70 -14.16
N ALA A 579 33.18 25.69 -15.02
CA ALA A 579 32.76 25.44 -16.40
C ALA A 579 33.90 24.76 -17.18
N THR A 580 33.82 23.44 -17.29
CA THR A 580 34.83 22.64 -17.96
C THR A 580 34.43 22.56 -19.44
N PRO A 581 35.28 22.99 -20.39
CA PRO A 581 34.94 22.91 -21.80
C PRO A 581 34.76 21.44 -22.20
N LYS A 582 33.71 21.15 -22.98
CA LYS A 582 33.39 19.80 -23.50
C LYS A 582 33.07 18.73 -22.44
N LEU A 583 32.56 19.11 -21.26
CA LEU A 583 32.22 18.18 -20.18
C LEU A 583 31.20 17.09 -20.58
N PHE A 584 30.15 17.49 -21.29
CA PHE A 584 29.09 16.58 -21.77
C PHE A 584 29.39 16.00 -23.16
N GLU A 585 30.63 16.14 -23.66
CA GLU A 585 31.09 15.54 -24.91
C GLU A 585 32.05 14.38 -24.63
N VAL A 586 31.98 13.32 -25.44
CA VAL A 586 32.72 12.08 -25.21
C VAL A 586 34.25 12.25 -25.35
N GLU A 587 34.69 13.24 -26.11
CA GLU A 587 36.12 13.50 -26.37
C GLU A 587 36.80 14.34 -25.27
N GLY A 588 36.04 14.96 -24.35
CA GLY A 588 36.55 15.91 -23.35
C GLY A 588 36.62 15.39 -21.91
N SER A 589 36.02 14.24 -21.60
CA SER A 589 36.05 13.72 -20.23
C SER A 589 37.42 13.12 -19.91
N SER A 590 38.21 13.81 -19.09
CA SER A 590 39.49 13.33 -18.51
C SER A 590 39.34 12.10 -17.58
N CYS A 591 38.13 11.54 -17.47
CA CYS A 591 37.78 10.45 -16.58
C CYS A 591 37.85 9.10 -17.31
N THR A 592 38.52 8.13 -16.71
CA THR A 592 38.61 6.73 -17.14
C THR A 592 37.22 6.14 -17.41
N SER A 593 36.79 6.16 -18.67
CA SER A 593 35.45 5.72 -19.09
C SER A 593 35.26 4.23 -18.81
N GLN A 594 34.59 3.92 -17.69
CA GLN A 594 34.16 2.56 -17.35
C GLN A 594 32.94 2.22 -18.20
N ARG A 595 33.18 1.53 -19.31
CA ARG A 595 32.12 1.12 -20.25
C ARG A 595 31.66 -0.30 -19.98
N PRO A 596 30.35 -0.57 -19.93
CA PRO A 596 29.82 -1.93 -19.97
C PRO A 596 30.34 -2.69 -21.19
N LEU A 597 30.57 -3.99 -21.06
CA LEU A 597 31.09 -4.85 -22.14
C LEU A 597 30.17 -4.87 -23.37
N GLU A 598 28.86 -4.76 -23.14
CA GLU A 598 27.82 -4.67 -24.19
C GLU A 598 27.99 -3.42 -25.07
N LEU A 599 28.71 -2.38 -24.59
CA LEU A 599 28.90 -1.09 -25.24
C LEU A 599 30.35 -0.88 -25.75
N ALA A 600 31.14 -1.95 -25.90
CA ALA A 600 32.57 -1.87 -26.21
C ALA A 600 32.90 -1.11 -27.52
N GLY A 601 31.96 -1.05 -28.47
CA GLY A 601 32.10 -0.34 -29.76
C GLY A 601 31.39 1.02 -29.85
N CYS A 602 30.70 1.46 -28.81
CA CYS A 602 29.94 2.71 -28.86
C CYS A 602 30.83 3.93 -28.59
N VAL A 603 30.74 4.93 -29.48
CA VAL A 603 31.49 6.19 -29.42
C VAL A 603 30.76 7.31 -28.69
N SER A 604 29.49 7.13 -28.33
CA SER A 604 28.64 8.15 -27.68
C SER A 604 28.29 7.82 -26.21
N CYS A 605 29.22 7.24 -25.46
CA CYS A 605 29.01 6.86 -24.05
C CYS A 605 29.55 7.92 -23.07
N LEU A 606 28.72 8.34 -22.11
CA LEU A 606 29.09 9.26 -21.03
C LEU A 606 28.80 8.63 -19.66
N THR A 607 29.78 8.62 -18.76
CA THR A 607 29.61 8.10 -17.39
C THR A 607 29.11 9.21 -16.48
N VAL A 608 27.97 8.99 -15.83
CA VAL A 608 27.37 9.96 -14.89
C VAL A 608 28.10 9.91 -13.56
N GLN A 609 28.72 11.04 -13.21
CA GLN A 609 29.50 11.16 -11.96
C GLN A 609 28.59 11.21 -10.73
N ASP A 610 29.15 10.84 -9.58
CA ASP A 610 28.41 10.68 -8.33
C ASP A 610 27.81 12.01 -7.81
N GLU A 611 28.49 13.13 -8.06
CA GLU A 611 28.09 14.49 -7.71
C GLU A 611 27.08 15.13 -8.66
N TRP A 612 26.83 14.51 -9.82
CA TRP A 612 25.86 15.04 -10.79
C TRP A 612 24.43 14.83 -10.29
N THR A 613 23.56 15.75 -10.70
CA THR A 613 22.14 15.75 -10.34
C THR A 613 21.25 15.73 -11.57
N LEU A 614 20.05 15.17 -11.42
CA LEU A 614 19.03 15.11 -12.45
C LEU A 614 17.81 15.89 -11.98
N GLU A 615 17.31 16.75 -12.85
CA GLU A 615 16.11 17.54 -12.63
C GLU A 615 15.11 17.22 -13.74
N LEU A 616 13.82 17.11 -13.40
CA LEU A 616 12.75 16.94 -14.38
C LEU A 616 12.40 18.31 -14.97
N GLU A 617 12.47 18.45 -16.29
CA GLU A 617 12.11 19.69 -16.97
C GLU A 617 10.62 19.64 -17.36
N SER A 618 9.84 20.57 -16.80
CA SER A 618 8.38 20.64 -17.00
C SER A 618 8.03 21.68 -18.07
N SER A 619 8.50 21.52 -19.30
CA SER A 619 8.02 22.31 -20.44
C SER A 619 7.03 21.50 -21.28
N PRO A 620 5.72 21.74 -21.15
CA PRO A 620 4.75 21.21 -22.09
C PRO A 620 4.88 21.96 -23.43
N ASP A 621 4.69 21.24 -24.53
CA ASP A 621 4.33 21.76 -25.86
C ASP A 621 5.43 22.13 -26.89
N VAL A 622 6.73 21.85 -26.67
CA VAL A 622 7.74 22.22 -27.70
C VAL A 622 8.01 21.15 -28.77
N LEU A 623 7.65 19.88 -28.55
CA LEU A 623 7.90 18.85 -29.55
C LEU A 623 6.69 17.93 -29.59
N GLY A 624 6.10 17.71 -30.78
CA GLY A 624 5.02 16.75 -31.05
C GLY A 624 5.47 15.29 -30.84
N ILE A 625 5.99 15.00 -29.65
CA ILE A 625 6.46 13.70 -29.20
C ILE A 625 5.21 12.92 -28.79
N PRO A 626 4.98 11.73 -29.38
CA PRO A 626 3.89 10.89 -28.95
C PRO A 626 4.08 10.54 -27.48
N LYS A 627 3.15 10.99 -26.63
CA LYS A 627 3.04 10.57 -25.22
C LYS A 627 2.65 9.10 -25.07
N ALA A 628 2.24 8.46 -26.17
CA ALA A 628 1.89 7.05 -26.18
C ALA A 628 3.15 6.20 -26.07
N LEU A 629 3.15 5.28 -25.09
CA LEU A 629 4.19 4.27 -24.98
C LEU A 629 4.21 3.42 -26.25
N PRO A 630 5.38 3.09 -26.80
CA PRO A 630 5.49 2.28 -28.01
C PRO A 630 4.94 0.86 -27.77
N GLU A 631 3.94 0.46 -28.54
CA GLU A 631 3.34 -0.88 -28.47
C GLU A 631 3.61 -1.64 -29.77
N SER A 632 4.00 -2.91 -29.65
CA SER A 632 4.11 -3.83 -30.79
C SER A 632 2.72 -4.25 -31.24
N SER A 633 2.48 -4.27 -32.54
CA SER A 633 1.21 -4.79 -33.08
C SER A 633 1.03 -6.28 -32.71
N LEU A 634 -0.22 -6.71 -32.49
CA LEU A 634 -0.56 -8.11 -32.21
C LEU A 634 -0.05 -9.06 -33.31
N THR A 635 -0.08 -8.61 -34.57
CA THR A 635 0.45 -9.35 -35.71
C THR A 635 1.96 -9.58 -35.59
N ASN A 636 2.70 -8.61 -35.05
CA ASN A 636 4.13 -8.77 -34.80
C ASN A 636 4.40 -9.66 -33.57
N LEU A 637 3.54 -9.61 -32.56
CA LEU A 637 3.66 -10.47 -31.37
C LEU A 637 3.46 -11.96 -31.71
N LEU A 638 2.50 -12.28 -32.57
CA LEU A 638 2.08 -13.66 -32.83
C LEU A 638 2.53 -14.23 -34.21
N SER A 639 3.38 -13.53 -34.96
CA SER A 639 3.93 -14.06 -36.22
C SER A 639 5.13 -15.00 -36.01
N VAL A 640 5.35 -15.93 -36.95
CA VAL A 640 6.54 -16.80 -36.98
C VAL A 640 7.75 -16.13 -37.63
N ASN A 641 7.51 -15.19 -38.57
CA ASN A 641 8.51 -14.70 -39.51
C ASN A 641 8.97 -13.27 -39.21
N LEU A 642 9.46 -12.99 -38.01
CA LEU A 642 10.08 -11.69 -37.71
C LEU A 642 11.58 -11.84 -37.44
N THR A 643 12.33 -10.93 -38.05
CA THR A 643 13.76 -10.70 -37.79
C THR A 643 14.00 -10.06 -36.42
N ASP A 644 12.98 -9.41 -35.86
CA ASP A 644 13.06 -8.71 -34.58
C ASP A 644 12.54 -9.59 -33.45
N SER A 645 13.43 -9.97 -32.53
CA SER A 645 13.12 -10.78 -31.36
C SER A 645 12.55 -9.98 -30.19
N LEU A 646 12.49 -8.65 -30.29
CA LEU A 646 12.10 -7.76 -29.20
C LEU A 646 10.66 -7.26 -29.36
N VAL A 647 9.88 -7.34 -28.28
CA VAL A 647 8.47 -6.98 -28.26
C VAL A 647 8.09 -6.12 -27.06
N SER A 648 7.08 -5.25 -27.22
CA SER A 648 6.61 -4.32 -26.19
C SER A 648 5.09 -4.28 -26.16
N PHE A 649 4.47 -4.34 -24.98
CA PHE A 649 3.01 -4.31 -24.82
C PHE A 649 2.59 -4.01 -23.37
N SER A 650 1.37 -3.50 -23.22
CA SER A 650 0.67 -3.37 -21.94
C SER A 650 -0.11 -4.65 -21.62
N ALA A 651 -0.09 -5.10 -20.36
CA ALA A 651 -0.81 -6.30 -19.96
C ALA A 651 -1.24 -6.29 -18.48
N THR A 652 -2.31 -7.02 -18.19
CA THR A 652 -2.77 -7.32 -16.82
C THR A 652 -2.21 -8.67 -16.37
N ILE A 653 -1.66 -8.75 -15.16
CA ILE A 653 -1.13 -10.00 -14.60
C ILE A 653 -2.28 -10.87 -14.09
N LEU A 654 -2.39 -12.11 -14.58
CA LEU A 654 -3.40 -13.07 -14.15
C LEU A 654 -2.89 -13.99 -13.04
N SER A 655 -1.65 -14.47 -13.16
CA SER A 655 -1.03 -15.34 -12.15
C SER A 655 0.48 -15.21 -12.13
N ARG A 656 1.07 -15.59 -10.99
CA ARG A 656 2.51 -15.64 -10.74
C ARG A 656 2.86 -16.94 -10.05
N ILE A 657 3.79 -17.69 -10.62
CA ILE A 657 4.18 -19.03 -10.15
C ILE A 657 5.70 -19.09 -10.05
N MET A 658 6.22 -19.69 -8.98
CA MET A 658 7.64 -20.05 -8.88
C MET A 658 7.87 -21.39 -9.57
N CYS A 659 8.85 -21.42 -10.46
CA CYS A 659 9.21 -22.59 -11.26
C CYS A 659 10.72 -22.86 -11.19
N GLU A 660 11.12 -24.05 -11.62
CA GLU A 660 12.51 -24.37 -11.94
C GLU A 660 12.85 -23.81 -13.34
N SER A 661 14.10 -23.36 -13.55
CA SER A 661 14.53 -22.74 -14.82
C SER A 661 14.33 -23.66 -16.02
N LEU A 662 14.01 -23.07 -17.17
CA LEU A 662 13.74 -23.76 -18.43
C LEU A 662 15.02 -24.13 -19.22
N GLN A 663 16.20 -23.70 -18.77
CA GLN A 663 17.45 -24.03 -19.45
C GLN A 663 17.87 -25.48 -19.18
N PRO A 664 18.22 -26.27 -20.22
CA PRO A 664 18.88 -27.55 -20.00
C PRO A 664 20.21 -27.31 -19.29
N LEU A 665 20.54 -28.15 -18.30
CA LEU A 665 21.88 -28.24 -17.74
C LEU A 665 22.87 -28.62 -18.86
N CYS A 666 23.48 -27.63 -19.51
CA CYS A 666 24.64 -27.87 -20.33
C CYS A 666 25.84 -28.16 -19.41
N HIS A 667 26.16 -29.45 -19.26
CA HIS A 667 27.41 -30.00 -18.71
C HIS A 667 27.94 -29.36 -17.42
N ALA A 668 27.27 -29.58 -16.30
CA ALA A 668 27.93 -29.50 -15.00
C ALA A 668 28.61 -30.85 -14.70
N LYS A 669 29.90 -30.82 -14.33
CA LYS A 669 30.62 -32.00 -13.83
C LYS A 669 29.91 -32.49 -12.54
N PRO A 670 29.74 -33.81 -12.36
CA PRO A 670 29.10 -34.35 -11.16
C PRO A 670 30.00 -34.10 -9.94
N GLY A 671 29.59 -33.19 -9.04
CA GLY A 671 30.36 -32.90 -7.83
C GLY A 671 29.99 -31.61 -7.10
N ASN A 672 29.33 -30.63 -7.74
CA ASN A 672 28.81 -29.46 -7.05
C ASN A 672 27.34 -29.70 -6.72
N THR A 673 26.96 -29.57 -5.44
CA THR A 673 25.56 -29.45 -5.00
C THR A 673 24.89 -28.34 -5.79
N GLU A 674 24.10 -28.71 -6.78
CA GLU A 674 23.48 -27.78 -7.74
C GLU A 674 22.46 -26.90 -7.03
N ASP A 675 22.74 -25.60 -6.95
CA ASP A 675 21.75 -24.60 -6.58
C ASP A 675 20.72 -24.54 -7.72
N VAL A 676 19.56 -25.15 -7.51
CA VAL A 676 18.44 -25.14 -8.47
C VAL A 676 18.12 -23.70 -8.82
N ARG A 677 18.39 -23.29 -10.07
CA ARG A 677 18.15 -21.93 -10.55
C ARG A 677 16.65 -21.65 -10.50
N ARG A 678 16.29 -20.61 -9.76
CA ARG A 678 14.90 -20.19 -9.57
C ARG A 678 14.41 -19.48 -10.83
N CYS A 679 13.14 -19.67 -11.16
CA CYS A 679 12.46 -18.96 -12.23
C CYS A 679 11.09 -18.47 -11.71
N VAL A 680 10.65 -17.32 -12.19
CA VAL A 680 9.28 -16.83 -11.96
C VAL A 680 8.56 -16.81 -13.30
N LYS A 681 7.41 -17.49 -13.36
CA LYS A 681 6.49 -17.46 -14.49
C LYS A 681 5.35 -16.50 -14.17
N LEU A 682 5.11 -15.55 -15.06
CA LEU A 682 3.93 -14.68 -15.06
C LEU A 682 3.04 -15.08 -16.24
N THR A 683 1.74 -15.25 -16.00
CA THR A 683 0.76 -15.35 -17.08
C THR A 683 -0.01 -14.04 -17.13
N VAL A 684 -0.04 -13.42 -18.31
CA VAL A 684 -0.60 -12.08 -18.52
C VAL A 684 -1.65 -12.08 -19.63
N SER A 685 -2.65 -11.21 -19.53
CA SER A 685 -3.59 -10.89 -20.60
C SER A 685 -3.22 -9.56 -21.23
N LEU A 686 -3.09 -9.52 -22.56
CA LEU A 686 -2.72 -8.29 -23.26
C LEU A 686 -3.85 -7.25 -23.19
N GLU A 687 -3.49 -5.99 -23.17
CA GLU A 687 -4.44 -4.90 -23.32
C GLU A 687 -4.33 -4.37 -24.75
N THR A 688 -5.34 -4.60 -25.56
CA THR A 688 -5.35 -4.14 -26.95
C THR A 688 -6.67 -3.46 -27.26
N VAL A 689 -6.59 -2.24 -27.79
CA VAL A 689 -7.74 -1.36 -28.05
C VAL A 689 -8.74 -1.99 -29.04
N ASP A 690 -8.27 -2.88 -29.93
CA ASP A 690 -9.05 -3.42 -31.04
C ASP A 690 -9.45 -4.90 -30.89
N SER A 691 -9.22 -5.53 -29.72
CA SER A 691 -9.58 -6.94 -29.50
C SER A 691 -10.52 -7.10 -28.31
N GLU A 692 -11.72 -7.60 -28.59
CA GLU A 692 -12.73 -7.95 -27.58
C GLU A 692 -12.26 -9.11 -26.67
N PHE A 693 -11.37 -9.98 -27.16
CA PHE A 693 -10.83 -11.13 -26.44
C PHE A 693 -9.29 -11.20 -26.53
N PRO A 694 -8.57 -10.52 -25.64
CA PRO A 694 -7.11 -10.44 -25.75
C PRO A 694 -6.44 -11.79 -25.46
N PRO A 695 -5.34 -12.12 -26.17
CA PRO A 695 -4.61 -13.36 -25.95
C PRO A 695 -3.86 -13.35 -24.62
N ARG A 696 -3.64 -14.56 -24.08
CA ARG A 696 -2.79 -14.78 -22.89
C ARG A 696 -1.37 -15.15 -23.31
N LEU A 697 -0.38 -14.53 -22.68
CA LEU A 697 1.05 -14.83 -22.86
C LEU A 697 1.70 -15.23 -21.53
N ASP A 698 2.73 -16.06 -21.62
CA ASP A 698 3.60 -16.42 -20.50
C ASP A 698 4.90 -15.60 -20.59
N ILE A 699 5.30 -14.96 -19.49
CA ILE A 699 6.56 -14.22 -19.32
C ILE A 699 7.41 -14.93 -18.28
N TYR A 700 8.65 -15.27 -18.62
CA TYR A 700 9.59 -15.92 -17.70
C TYR A 700 10.68 -14.95 -17.25
N ILE A 701 10.92 -14.92 -15.94
CA ILE A 701 11.97 -14.17 -15.26
C ILE A 701 12.96 -15.18 -14.70
N GLU A 702 14.18 -15.17 -15.20
CA GLU A 702 15.27 -16.07 -14.80
C GLU A 702 16.41 -15.26 -14.18
N ASP A 703 17.34 -15.93 -13.50
CA ASP A 703 18.62 -15.32 -13.11
C ASP A 703 19.35 -14.80 -14.37
N PRO A 704 19.89 -13.57 -14.36
CA PRO A 704 20.24 -12.72 -13.21
C PRO A 704 19.18 -11.68 -12.81
N HIS A 705 17.95 -11.75 -13.35
CA HIS A 705 16.91 -10.73 -13.16
C HIS A 705 16.04 -10.97 -11.91
N LEU A 706 16.41 -11.91 -11.05
CA LEU A 706 15.80 -12.13 -9.75
C LEU A 706 16.51 -11.31 -8.67
N PRO A 707 15.78 -10.72 -7.70
CA PRO A 707 14.32 -10.75 -7.54
C PRO A 707 13.57 -9.83 -8.52
N PRO A 708 12.31 -10.13 -8.86
CA PRO A 708 11.51 -9.29 -9.75
C PRO A 708 11.23 -7.89 -9.16
N PRO A 709 10.92 -6.90 -10.01
CA PRO A 709 10.54 -5.56 -9.56
C PRO A 709 9.26 -5.61 -8.72
N LEU A 710 9.06 -4.56 -7.90
CA LEU A 710 7.88 -4.45 -7.03
C LEU A 710 6.61 -4.24 -7.86
N GLY A 711 5.47 -4.72 -7.36
CA GLY A 711 4.17 -4.52 -7.99
C GLY A 711 3.80 -5.51 -9.10
N LEU A 712 4.60 -6.55 -9.34
CA LEU A 712 4.22 -7.68 -10.19
C LEU A 712 3.30 -8.65 -9.43
N LEU A 713 2.08 -8.19 -9.16
CA LEU A 713 1.03 -8.90 -8.44
C LEU A 713 -0.14 -9.25 -9.39
N PRO A 714 -0.82 -10.39 -9.20
CA PRO A 714 -2.06 -10.69 -9.91
C PRO A 714 -3.09 -9.56 -9.76
N GLY A 715 -3.64 -9.09 -10.87
CA GLY A 715 -4.58 -7.96 -10.95
C GLY A 715 -3.92 -6.60 -11.26
N ALA A 716 -2.60 -6.47 -11.17
CA ALA A 716 -1.90 -5.25 -11.54
C ALA A 716 -1.78 -5.11 -13.06
N ARG A 717 -1.86 -3.87 -13.57
CA ARG A 717 -1.57 -3.53 -14.97
C ARG A 717 -0.13 -3.09 -15.10
N VAL A 718 0.59 -3.66 -16.05
CA VAL A 718 2.03 -3.48 -16.22
C VAL A 718 2.36 -3.32 -17.70
N TYR A 719 3.19 -2.34 -18.00
CA TYR A 719 3.79 -2.16 -19.31
C TYR A 719 5.16 -2.83 -19.36
N PHE A 720 5.37 -3.65 -20.39
CA PHE A 720 6.62 -4.33 -20.67
C PHE A 720 7.20 -3.80 -21.98
N TYR A 721 8.47 -3.38 -21.94
CA TYR A 721 9.18 -2.87 -23.11
C TYR A 721 10.41 -3.72 -23.42
N GLN A 722 10.59 -4.08 -24.69
CA GLN A 722 11.70 -4.89 -25.21
C GLN A 722 11.91 -6.21 -24.44
N LEU A 723 10.84 -7.00 -24.36
CA LEU A 723 10.92 -8.41 -23.97
C LEU A 723 11.47 -9.24 -25.13
N GLU A 724 12.22 -10.29 -24.83
CA GLU A 724 12.62 -11.27 -25.85
C GLU A 724 11.47 -12.23 -26.11
N LYS A 725 10.92 -12.19 -27.32
CA LYS A 725 9.97 -13.15 -27.85
C LYS A 725 10.68 -14.45 -28.22
N ARG A 726 10.11 -15.56 -27.79
CA ARG A 726 10.55 -16.91 -28.16
C ARG A 726 9.38 -17.78 -28.59
N VAL A 727 9.66 -18.72 -29.48
CA VAL A 727 8.69 -19.73 -29.92
C VAL A 727 9.15 -21.09 -29.41
N SER A 728 8.29 -21.75 -28.65
CA SER A 728 8.55 -23.09 -28.11
C SER A 728 8.50 -24.17 -29.22
N ARG A 729 8.99 -25.37 -28.91
CA ARG A 729 8.90 -26.54 -29.82
C ARG A 729 7.46 -26.92 -30.19
N SER A 730 6.49 -26.53 -29.36
CA SER A 730 5.05 -26.71 -29.60
C SER A 730 4.40 -25.48 -30.24
N HIS A 731 5.20 -24.58 -30.84
CA HIS A 731 4.75 -23.34 -31.52
C HIS A 731 3.99 -22.34 -30.63
N ASN A 732 4.14 -22.41 -29.30
CA ASN A 732 3.61 -21.38 -28.40
C ASN A 732 4.62 -20.23 -28.27
N VAL A 733 4.13 -19.01 -28.42
CA VAL A 733 4.87 -17.78 -28.12
C VAL A 733 4.92 -17.55 -26.62
N TYR A 734 6.10 -17.22 -26.12
CA TYR A 734 6.33 -16.76 -24.75
C TYR A 734 7.42 -15.69 -24.74
N CYS A 735 7.50 -14.93 -23.67
CA CYS A 735 8.46 -13.84 -23.53
C CYS A 735 9.45 -14.11 -22.38
N CYS A 736 10.66 -13.57 -22.51
CA CYS A 736 11.69 -13.61 -21.48
C CYS A 736 12.17 -12.21 -21.15
N ILE A 737 12.41 -11.93 -19.86
CA ILE A 737 13.09 -10.69 -19.43
C ILE A 737 14.57 -10.78 -19.79
N ARG A 738 15.10 -9.69 -20.36
CA ARG A 738 16.51 -9.49 -20.72
C ARG A 738 17.09 -8.25 -20.03
N SER A 739 18.38 -8.00 -20.24
CA SER A 739 19.09 -6.81 -19.74
C SER A 739 18.52 -5.49 -20.28
N SER A 740 17.87 -5.51 -21.44
CA SER A 740 17.19 -4.37 -22.07
C SER A 740 15.70 -4.25 -21.73
N THR A 741 15.16 -5.16 -20.93
CA THR A 741 13.74 -5.10 -20.60
C THR A 741 13.48 -3.99 -19.58
N TYR A 742 12.55 -3.11 -19.92
CA TYR A 742 12.00 -2.11 -19.00
C TYR A 742 10.59 -2.51 -18.58
N VAL A 743 10.33 -2.46 -17.27
CA VAL A 743 9.05 -2.83 -16.67
C VAL A 743 8.50 -1.64 -15.91
N GLN A 744 7.27 -1.25 -16.20
CA GLN A 744 6.59 -0.15 -15.54
C GLN A 744 5.21 -0.60 -15.06
N VAL A 745 4.96 -0.47 -13.76
CA VAL A 745 3.62 -0.69 -13.20
C VAL A 745 2.76 0.52 -13.56
N LEU A 746 1.60 0.27 -14.18
CA LEU A 746 0.64 1.30 -14.57
C LEU A 746 -0.42 1.48 -13.48
N SER A 747 -0.85 0.39 -12.83
CA SER A 747 -1.82 0.44 -11.73
C SER A 747 -1.67 -0.72 -10.76
N PHE A 748 -2.11 -0.48 -9.52
CA PHE A 748 -2.14 -1.47 -8.44
C PHE A 748 -3.34 -2.41 -8.58
N PRO A 749 -3.28 -3.63 -8.01
CA PRO A 749 -4.42 -4.54 -8.06
C PRO A 749 -5.64 -3.94 -7.33
N PRO A 750 -6.85 -4.14 -7.87
CA PRO A 750 -8.08 -3.65 -7.23
C PRO A 750 -8.35 -4.38 -5.91
N GLU A 751 -8.99 -3.70 -4.96
CA GLU A 751 -9.32 -4.28 -3.64
C GLU A 751 -10.33 -5.43 -3.73
N THR A 752 -11.24 -5.36 -4.71
CA THR A 752 -12.25 -6.38 -4.99
C THR A 752 -12.03 -6.95 -6.37
N THR A 753 -11.75 -8.24 -6.45
CA THR A 753 -11.71 -8.97 -7.73
C THR A 753 -13.14 -9.16 -8.21
N VAL A 754 -13.57 -8.36 -9.19
CA VAL A 754 -14.88 -8.55 -9.82
C VAL A 754 -14.73 -9.67 -10.84
N SER A 755 -15.32 -10.83 -10.56
CA SER A 755 -15.41 -11.92 -11.54
C SER A 755 -16.44 -11.53 -12.60
N ALA A 756 -15.98 -11.08 -13.77
CA ALA A 756 -16.85 -10.97 -14.93
C ALA A 756 -17.28 -12.38 -15.37
N PRO A 757 -18.58 -12.64 -15.60
CA PRO A 757 -19.03 -13.93 -16.10
C PRO A 757 -18.48 -14.18 -17.50
N LEU A 758 -18.21 -15.45 -17.82
CA LEU A 758 -17.78 -15.86 -19.16
C LEU A 758 -18.92 -15.60 -20.17
N PRO A 759 -18.60 -15.15 -21.40
CA PRO A 759 -19.62 -14.92 -22.43
C PRO A 759 -20.32 -16.24 -22.80
N HIS A 760 -21.63 -16.17 -23.06
CA HIS A 760 -22.40 -17.30 -23.57
C HIS A 760 -22.37 -17.29 -25.10
N ILE A 761 -21.89 -18.36 -25.73
CA ILE A 761 -21.68 -18.42 -27.20
C ILE A 761 -22.19 -19.72 -27.80
N TYR A 762 -22.44 -19.71 -29.11
CA TYR A 762 -22.60 -20.94 -29.91
C TYR A 762 -21.25 -21.51 -30.34
N LEU A 763 -21.10 -22.84 -30.35
CA LEU A 763 -19.87 -23.54 -30.72
C LEU A 763 -19.46 -23.27 -32.18
N ALA A 764 -20.39 -22.97 -33.07
CA ALA A 764 -20.08 -22.59 -34.44
C ALA A 764 -19.30 -21.26 -34.54
N GLU A 765 -19.46 -20.33 -33.59
CA GLU A 765 -18.77 -19.03 -33.59
C GLU A 765 -17.24 -19.20 -33.47
N LEU A 766 -16.81 -20.21 -32.73
CA LEU A 766 -15.39 -20.58 -32.58
C LEU A 766 -14.72 -21.00 -33.89
N ARG A 767 -15.51 -21.38 -34.92
CA ARG A 767 -14.99 -21.74 -36.25
C ARG A 767 -14.91 -20.55 -37.21
N GLN A 768 -15.70 -19.50 -36.98
CA GLN A 768 -15.88 -18.40 -37.93
C GLN A 768 -14.91 -17.24 -37.69
N SER A 769 -14.50 -17.01 -36.44
CA SER A 769 -13.62 -15.90 -36.07
C SER A 769 -12.18 -16.35 -35.80
N SER A 770 -11.20 -15.69 -36.42
CA SER A 770 -9.77 -15.81 -36.07
C SER A 770 -9.44 -15.36 -34.64
N TRP A 771 -10.35 -14.58 -34.04
CA TRP A 771 -10.21 -13.91 -32.74
C TRP A 771 -11.44 -14.13 -31.82
N GLY A 772 -12.00 -15.35 -31.85
CA GLY A 772 -13.10 -15.72 -30.97
C GLY A 772 -12.67 -15.84 -29.50
N PRO A 773 -13.62 -15.84 -28.55
CA PRO A 773 -13.32 -16.02 -27.14
C PRO A 773 -12.62 -17.35 -26.88
N PHE A 774 -11.47 -17.30 -26.20
CA PHE A 774 -10.71 -18.50 -25.81
C PHE A 774 -11.29 -19.18 -24.58
N GLN A 775 -12.13 -18.48 -23.81
CA GLN A 775 -12.89 -18.98 -22.66
C GLN A 775 -14.34 -18.49 -22.77
N ALA A 776 -15.29 -19.41 -22.68
CA ALA A 776 -16.70 -19.12 -22.84
C ALA A 776 -17.57 -20.17 -22.14
N THR A 777 -18.88 -19.91 -22.13
CA THR A 777 -19.91 -20.88 -21.72
C THR A 777 -20.78 -21.21 -22.92
N ALA A 778 -21.11 -22.48 -23.10
CA ALA A 778 -22.07 -22.93 -24.11
C ALA A 778 -23.04 -23.94 -23.49
N SER A 779 -24.31 -23.85 -23.85
CA SER A 779 -25.31 -24.87 -23.54
C SER A 779 -25.20 -25.97 -24.60
N CYS A 780 -24.79 -27.17 -24.21
CA CYS A 780 -24.56 -28.28 -25.13
C CYS A 780 -25.12 -29.61 -24.61
N HIS A 781 -25.21 -30.59 -25.49
CA HIS A 781 -25.65 -31.95 -25.21
C HIS A 781 -24.46 -32.91 -25.36
N VAL A 782 -24.30 -33.83 -24.41
CA VAL A 782 -23.28 -34.88 -24.48
C VAL A 782 -23.77 -36.00 -25.39
N VAL A 783 -23.16 -36.14 -26.56
CA VAL A 783 -23.55 -37.14 -27.58
C VAL A 783 -22.95 -38.50 -27.26
N SER A 784 -21.66 -38.54 -26.93
CA SER A 784 -20.97 -39.79 -26.60
C SER A 784 -19.72 -39.55 -25.75
N VAL A 785 -19.33 -40.58 -25.00
CA VAL A 785 -18.02 -40.65 -24.34
C VAL A 785 -17.06 -41.35 -25.28
N VAL A 786 -15.88 -40.77 -25.55
CA VAL A 786 -14.87 -41.35 -26.46
C VAL A 786 -13.86 -42.20 -25.69
N SER A 787 -13.41 -41.70 -24.54
CA SER A 787 -12.53 -42.48 -23.67
C SER A 787 -12.67 -42.05 -22.22
N LEU A 788 -12.55 -43.01 -21.31
CA LEU A 788 -12.48 -42.78 -19.87
C LEU A 788 -11.24 -43.46 -19.29
N GLN A 789 -10.44 -42.72 -18.53
CA GLN A 789 -9.27 -43.22 -17.84
C GLN A 789 -9.34 -42.84 -16.36
N LEU A 790 -9.29 -43.85 -15.49
CA LEU A 790 -9.20 -43.70 -14.04
C LEU A 790 -7.92 -44.40 -13.57
N ARG A 791 -7.06 -43.71 -12.82
CA ARG A 791 -5.80 -44.28 -12.34
C ARG A 791 -5.40 -43.77 -10.97
N TRP A 792 -4.71 -44.61 -10.21
CA TRP A 792 -4.00 -44.24 -8.99
C TRP A 792 -2.51 -44.13 -9.29
N VAL A 793 -1.92 -42.99 -8.92
CA VAL A 793 -0.51 -42.71 -9.15
C VAL A 793 0.19 -42.34 -7.84
N CYS A 794 1.49 -42.60 -7.79
CA CYS A 794 2.35 -42.15 -6.70
C CYS A 794 2.42 -40.62 -6.74
N ALA A 795 2.16 -39.96 -5.61
CA ALA A 795 2.19 -38.50 -5.54
C ALA A 795 3.57 -37.93 -5.91
N HIS A 796 4.65 -38.69 -5.67
CA HIS A 796 6.03 -38.24 -5.91
C HIS A 796 6.52 -38.44 -7.35
N CYS A 797 6.33 -39.64 -7.93
CA CYS A 797 6.93 -39.99 -9.22
C CYS A 797 5.91 -40.31 -10.32
N THR A 798 4.62 -40.11 -10.06
CA THR A 798 3.50 -40.27 -10.99
C THR A 798 3.37 -41.67 -11.64
N SER A 799 4.09 -42.67 -11.13
CA SER A 799 3.95 -44.07 -11.53
C SER A 799 2.66 -44.68 -10.97
N VAL A 800 2.12 -45.67 -11.66
CA VAL A 800 0.87 -46.34 -11.26
C VAL A 800 1.06 -47.10 -9.94
N CYS A 801 0.06 -47.02 -9.06
CA CYS A 801 0.05 -47.62 -7.73
C CYS A 801 -1.11 -48.61 -7.53
N PRO A 802 -0.98 -49.88 -7.97
CA PRO A 802 -1.96 -50.91 -7.63
C PRO A 802 -1.93 -51.15 -6.11
N GLN A 803 -3.11 -51.21 -5.49
CA GLN A 803 -3.28 -51.35 -4.04
C GLN A 803 -2.52 -50.28 -3.21
N GLY A 804 -2.20 -49.12 -3.81
CA GLY A 804 -1.47 -48.05 -3.15
C GLY A 804 0.06 -48.23 -3.06
N LYS A 805 0.64 -49.24 -3.73
CA LYS A 805 2.10 -49.47 -3.76
C LYS A 805 2.72 -48.99 -5.06
N CYS A 806 3.79 -48.21 -4.98
CA CYS A 806 4.51 -47.72 -6.16
C CYS A 806 5.21 -48.86 -6.93
N LEU A 807 4.93 -48.99 -8.24
CA LEU A 807 5.56 -50.00 -9.13
C LEU A 807 6.99 -49.66 -9.58
N ARG A 808 7.56 -48.53 -9.15
CA ARG A 808 8.89 -48.10 -9.61
C ARG A 808 9.99 -48.95 -8.97
N GLN A 809 10.80 -49.61 -9.79
CA GLN A 809 11.87 -50.54 -9.34
C GLN A 809 13.14 -49.86 -8.79
N GLY A 810 13.21 -48.52 -8.73
CA GLY A 810 14.25 -47.76 -7.99
C GLY A 810 14.30 -46.25 -8.27
N PRO A 811 14.89 -45.40 -7.40
CA PRO A 811 15.03 -45.54 -5.94
C PRO A 811 13.66 -45.57 -5.22
N ALA A 812 13.62 -46.07 -3.98
CA ALA A 812 12.40 -46.18 -3.20
C ALA A 812 11.77 -44.79 -2.95
N CYS A 813 10.47 -44.65 -3.23
CA CYS A 813 9.73 -43.45 -2.82
C CYS A 813 9.58 -43.45 -1.30
N PHE A 814 10.06 -42.39 -0.64
CA PHE A 814 10.07 -42.25 0.82
C PHE A 814 8.67 -42.23 1.46
N THR A 815 7.66 -41.81 0.71
CA THR A 815 6.26 -41.73 1.16
C THR A 815 5.39 -42.55 0.22
N GLN A 816 4.71 -43.57 0.75
CA GLN A 816 3.74 -44.41 0.01
C GLN A 816 2.38 -43.70 -0.11
N THR A 817 2.38 -42.46 -0.62
CA THR A 817 1.17 -41.68 -0.86
C THR A 817 0.68 -41.87 -2.29
N SER A 818 -0.56 -42.32 -2.43
CA SER A 818 -1.23 -42.50 -3.72
C SER A 818 -2.34 -41.46 -3.89
N ILE A 819 -2.42 -40.87 -5.07
CA ILE A 819 -3.47 -39.93 -5.48
C ILE A 819 -4.23 -40.49 -6.69
N SER A 820 -5.52 -40.17 -6.80
CA SER A 820 -6.34 -40.53 -7.95
C SER A 820 -6.22 -39.47 -9.04
N GLN A 821 -6.10 -39.87 -10.30
CA GLN A 821 -6.21 -39.01 -11.48
C GLN A 821 -7.27 -39.57 -12.41
N ALA A 822 -8.07 -38.68 -12.99
CA ALA A 822 -9.14 -39.06 -13.91
C ALA A 822 -9.06 -38.22 -15.19
N SER A 823 -9.42 -38.82 -16.32
CA SER A 823 -9.55 -38.11 -17.59
C SER A 823 -10.66 -38.73 -18.42
N ILE A 824 -11.56 -37.89 -18.92
CA ILE A 824 -12.64 -38.29 -19.82
C ILE A 824 -12.63 -37.38 -21.05
N ARG A 825 -12.91 -37.97 -22.22
CA ARG A 825 -13.12 -37.24 -23.47
C ARG A 825 -14.56 -37.42 -23.91
N LEU A 826 -15.25 -36.30 -24.09
CA LEU A 826 -16.66 -36.24 -24.45
C LEU A 826 -16.80 -35.62 -25.84
N LEU A 827 -17.73 -36.14 -26.64
CA LEU A 827 -18.24 -35.46 -27.81
C LEU A 827 -19.50 -34.69 -27.40
N VAL A 828 -19.47 -33.37 -27.54
CA VAL A 828 -20.61 -32.50 -27.24
C VAL A 828 -21.04 -31.74 -28.48
N GLU A 829 -22.33 -31.44 -28.56
CA GLU A 829 -22.91 -30.61 -29.61
C GLU A 829 -23.90 -29.60 -29.04
N ASP A 830 -24.04 -28.42 -29.65
CA ASP A 830 -25.00 -27.39 -29.24
C ASP A 830 -26.11 -27.16 -30.29
N GLY A 831 -26.21 -28.05 -31.27
CA GLY A 831 -27.08 -27.92 -32.45
C GLY A 831 -26.48 -27.06 -33.57
N THR A 832 -25.40 -26.30 -33.32
CA THR A 832 -24.70 -25.51 -34.34
C THR A 832 -23.39 -26.15 -34.78
N ALA A 833 -22.65 -26.77 -33.87
CA ALA A 833 -21.41 -27.49 -34.15
C ALA A 833 -21.13 -28.58 -33.10
N GLU A 834 -20.25 -29.51 -33.46
CA GLU A 834 -19.67 -30.51 -32.56
C GLU A 834 -18.28 -30.10 -32.06
N ALA A 835 -17.97 -30.45 -30.81
CA ALA A 835 -16.67 -30.25 -30.16
C ALA A 835 -16.26 -31.45 -29.29
N MET A 836 -14.95 -31.68 -29.22
CA MET A 836 -14.34 -32.67 -28.32
C MET A 836 -13.92 -31.98 -27.03
N VAL A 837 -14.47 -32.40 -25.89
CA VAL A 837 -14.19 -31.81 -24.58
C VAL A 837 -13.38 -32.79 -23.73
N THR A 838 -12.23 -32.34 -23.23
CA THR A 838 -11.43 -33.09 -22.26
C THR A 838 -11.74 -32.57 -20.85
N CYS A 839 -12.25 -33.44 -19.98
CA CYS A 839 -12.42 -33.15 -18.56
C CYS A 839 -11.40 -33.95 -17.74
N THR A 840 -10.85 -33.34 -16.70
CA THR A 840 -9.80 -33.92 -15.86
C THR A 840 -10.21 -33.95 -14.40
N ASP A 841 -9.75 -34.99 -13.69
CA ASP A 841 -9.83 -35.14 -12.26
C ASP A 841 -11.25 -34.98 -11.72
N TYR A 842 -11.52 -33.99 -10.87
CA TYR A 842 -12.83 -33.80 -10.26
C TYR A 842 -13.92 -33.41 -11.28
N HIS A 843 -13.57 -32.83 -12.43
CA HIS A 843 -14.54 -32.56 -13.51
C HIS A 843 -15.13 -33.84 -14.09
N VAL A 844 -14.42 -34.98 -13.99
CA VAL A 844 -14.92 -36.27 -14.47
C VAL A 844 -16.13 -36.74 -13.66
N ALA A 845 -16.16 -36.44 -12.37
CA ALA A 845 -17.31 -36.78 -11.51
C ALA A 845 -18.57 -36.05 -11.99
N ALA A 846 -18.47 -34.74 -12.24
CA ALA A 846 -19.57 -33.92 -12.76
C ALA A 846 -20.00 -34.36 -14.17
N ALA A 847 -19.05 -34.66 -15.06
CA ALA A 847 -19.35 -35.19 -16.39
C ALA A 847 -20.19 -36.48 -16.34
N LEU A 848 -19.82 -37.40 -15.45
CA LEU A 848 -20.54 -38.66 -15.25
C LEU A 848 -21.85 -38.51 -14.46
N GLY A 849 -22.13 -37.34 -13.89
CA GLY A 849 -23.32 -37.10 -13.05
C GLY A 849 -23.29 -37.83 -11.71
N LEU A 850 -22.09 -38.13 -11.18
CA LEU A 850 -21.92 -38.87 -9.92
C LEU A 850 -21.83 -37.91 -8.74
N CYS A 851 -22.46 -38.25 -7.61
CA CYS A 851 -22.27 -37.49 -6.38
C CYS A 851 -20.87 -37.75 -5.78
N ALA A 852 -20.42 -36.86 -4.87
CA ALA A 852 -19.09 -36.96 -4.27
C ALA A 852 -18.83 -38.30 -3.54
N ASN A 853 -19.87 -38.89 -2.93
CA ASN A 853 -19.77 -40.15 -2.20
C ASN A 853 -19.62 -41.36 -3.15
N GLU A 854 -20.41 -41.38 -4.23
CA GLU A 854 -20.34 -42.40 -5.27
C GLU A 854 -19.01 -42.34 -6.01
N TRP A 855 -18.55 -41.13 -6.35
CA TRP A 855 -17.27 -40.91 -7.00
C TRP A 855 -16.10 -41.41 -6.15
N SER A 856 -16.10 -41.10 -4.85
CA SER A 856 -15.07 -41.57 -3.92
C SER A 856 -15.07 -43.10 -3.81
N SER A 857 -16.27 -43.70 -3.75
CA SER A 857 -16.44 -45.16 -3.70
C SER A 857 -15.91 -45.82 -4.99
N LEU A 858 -16.25 -45.27 -6.16
CA LEU A 858 -15.77 -45.73 -7.46
C LEU A 858 -14.24 -45.69 -7.55
N LEU A 859 -13.62 -44.59 -7.11
CA LEU A 859 -12.17 -44.45 -7.10
C LEU A 859 -11.49 -45.49 -6.20
N GLU A 860 -12.06 -45.83 -5.04
CA GLU A 860 -11.52 -46.91 -4.19
C GLU A 860 -11.63 -48.29 -4.85
N PHE A 861 -12.67 -48.57 -5.65
CA PHE A 861 -12.71 -49.80 -6.46
C PHE A 861 -11.60 -49.85 -7.51
N VAL A 862 -11.30 -48.71 -8.17
CA VAL A 862 -10.20 -48.58 -9.15
C VAL A 862 -8.82 -48.75 -8.49
N ARG A 863 -8.71 -48.58 -7.16
CA ARG A 863 -7.44 -48.68 -6.44
C ARG A 863 -6.82 -50.08 -6.49
N LYS A 864 -7.63 -51.14 -6.56
CA LYS A 864 -7.17 -52.53 -6.68
C LYS A 864 -6.43 -52.78 -8.01
N PRO A 865 -7.03 -52.54 -9.19
CA PRO A 865 -6.34 -52.67 -10.48
C PRO A 865 -5.31 -51.54 -10.72
N GLY A 866 -5.44 -50.40 -10.04
CA GLY A 866 -4.53 -49.25 -10.13
C GLY A 866 -4.71 -48.41 -11.41
N ARG A 867 -5.19 -49.00 -12.51
CA ARG A 867 -5.53 -48.29 -13.76
C ARG A 867 -6.68 -49.00 -14.48
N VAL A 868 -7.70 -48.23 -14.85
CA VAL A 868 -8.81 -48.65 -15.71
C VAL A 868 -8.89 -47.69 -16.89
N VAL A 869 -8.95 -48.23 -18.10
CA VAL A 869 -9.05 -47.45 -19.34
C VAL A 869 -10.15 -48.06 -20.20
N LEU A 870 -11.05 -47.22 -20.68
CA LEU A 870 -12.12 -47.56 -21.60
C LEU A 870 -11.98 -46.70 -22.84
N GLN A 871 -12.03 -47.34 -24.00
CA GLN A 871 -12.16 -46.68 -25.29
C GLN A 871 -13.50 -47.10 -25.88
N PHE A 872 -14.32 -46.10 -26.21
CA PHE A 872 -15.59 -46.29 -26.85
C PHE A 872 -15.40 -45.95 -28.33
N MET A 873 -15.82 -46.85 -29.21
CA MET A 873 -15.71 -46.62 -30.66
C MET A 873 -16.74 -45.58 -31.10
N GLU A 874 -16.35 -44.69 -32.02
CA GLU A 874 -17.30 -43.74 -32.62
C GLU A 874 -18.45 -44.50 -33.31
N PRO A 875 -19.69 -43.96 -33.31
CA PRO A 875 -20.81 -44.57 -34.01
C PRO A 875 -20.48 -44.72 -35.51
N GLY A 876 -20.23 -45.95 -35.97
CA GLY A 876 -19.93 -46.26 -37.37
C GLY A 876 -18.66 -47.07 -37.66
N ALA A 877 -17.81 -47.35 -36.67
CA ALA A 877 -16.67 -48.25 -36.85
C ALA A 877 -17.09 -49.73 -36.71
N GLN A 878 -16.71 -50.58 -37.67
CA GLN A 878 -17.02 -52.02 -37.64
C GLN A 878 -16.42 -52.70 -36.39
N LEU A 879 -17.20 -53.60 -35.81
CA LEU A 879 -16.86 -54.40 -34.63
C LEU A 879 -15.74 -55.40 -34.95
N GLU A 880 -14.50 -55.10 -34.58
CA GLU A 880 -13.49 -56.14 -34.38
C GLU A 880 -13.59 -56.65 -32.94
N SER A 881 -14.11 -57.87 -32.82
CA SER A 881 -14.27 -58.60 -31.57
C SER A 881 -12.93 -58.95 -30.93
N SER A 882 -12.59 -58.34 -29.79
CA SER A 882 -11.55 -58.77 -28.84
C SER A 882 -11.60 -57.81 -27.65
N ALA A 883 -11.87 -58.15 -26.39
CA ALA A 883 -11.81 -59.39 -25.64
C ALA A 883 -12.92 -59.41 -24.57
N LYS A 884 -13.28 -60.62 -24.09
CA LYS A 884 -14.22 -60.86 -23.00
C LYS A 884 -13.97 -59.92 -21.81
N THR A 885 -14.88 -58.99 -21.56
CA THR A 885 -14.80 -58.04 -20.45
C THR A 885 -15.59 -58.61 -19.26
N GLU A 886 -14.96 -59.50 -18.49
CA GLU A 886 -15.55 -60.15 -17.30
C GLU A 886 -15.37 -59.33 -15.99
N ASP A 887 -14.76 -58.14 -16.03
CA ASP A 887 -14.59 -57.29 -14.84
C ASP A 887 -15.87 -56.47 -14.56
N PRO A 888 -16.56 -56.66 -13.42
CA PRO A 888 -17.79 -55.94 -13.08
C PRO A 888 -17.63 -54.42 -13.09
N LEU A 889 -16.44 -53.89 -12.79
CA LEU A 889 -16.16 -52.46 -12.83
C LEU A 889 -16.19 -51.91 -14.26
N THR A 890 -15.63 -52.65 -15.22
CA THR A 890 -15.64 -52.28 -16.63
C THR A 890 -17.05 -52.34 -17.20
N LEU A 891 -17.84 -53.36 -16.83
CA LEU A 891 -19.24 -53.48 -17.25
C LEU A 891 -20.09 -52.32 -16.71
N TYR A 892 -19.91 -51.97 -15.43
CA TYR A 892 -20.59 -50.82 -14.81
C TYR A 892 -20.27 -49.51 -15.54
N LEU A 893 -18.99 -49.22 -15.74
CA LEU A 893 -18.56 -47.99 -16.42
C LEU A 893 -18.98 -47.94 -17.88
N HIS A 894 -18.97 -49.07 -18.59
CA HIS A 894 -19.45 -49.14 -19.97
C HIS A 894 -20.95 -48.85 -20.05
N THR A 895 -21.73 -49.41 -19.11
CA THR A 895 -23.18 -49.16 -19.01
C THR A 895 -23.47 -47.71 -18.65
N LEU A 896 -22.73 -47.13 -17.69
CA LEU A 896 -22.89 -45.75 -17.27
C LEU A 896 -22.60 -44.76 -18.41
N CYS A 897 -21.45 -44.90 -19.08
CA CYS A 897 -21.02 -43.98 -20.15
C CYS A 897 -21.91 -44.02 -21.41
N THR A 898 -22.73 -45.07 -21.58
CA THR A 898 -23.68 -45.21 -22.71
C THR A 898 -25.12 -44.92 -22.30
N SER A 899 -25.37 -44.65 -21.01
CA SER A 899 -26.70 -44.38 -20.47
C SER A 899 -27.15 -42.94 -20.73
N PRO A 900 -28.48 -42.68 -20.78
CA PRO A 900 -29.02 -41.32 -20.88
C PRO A 900 -28.72 -40.46 -19.65
N SER A 901 -28.27 -41.05 -18.53
CA SER A 901 -27.83 -40.32 -17.35
C SER A 901 -26.53 -39.54 -17.60
N VAL A 902 -25.66 -40.04 -18.49
CA VAL A 902 -24.42 -39.35 -18.91
C VAL A 902 -24.65 -38.56 -20.20
N LEU A 903 -25.38 -39.15 -21.15
CA LEU A 903 -25.72 -38.53 -22.44
C LEU A 903 -26.89 -37.55 -22.27
N ARG A 904 -26.61 -36.39 -21.64
CA ARG A 904 -27.61 -35.42 -21.17
C ARG A 904 -27.27 -33.99 -21.58
N PRO A 905 -28.23 -33.04 -21.54
CA PRO A 905 -27.96 -31.62 -21.73
C PRO A 905 -27.18 -31.04 -20.53
N ILE A 906 -26.16 -30.25 -20.82
CA ILE A 906 -25.27 -29.60 -19.85
C ILE A 906 -25.01 -28.14 -20.21
N VAL A 907 -24.63 -27.34 -19.23
CA VAL A 907 -24.03 -26.02 -19.44
C VAL A 907 -22.52 -26.16 -19.20
N LEU A 908 -21.75 -26.01 -20.28
CA LEU A 908 -20.31 -26.22 -20.27
C LEU A 908 -19.59 -24.87 -20.23
N SER A 909 -18.80 -24.62 -19.19
CA SER A 909 -17.75 -23.60 -19.25
C SER A 909 -16.45 -24.24 -19.70
N PHE A 910 -15.82 -23.67 -20.72
CA PHE A 910 -14.65 -24.27 -21.34
C PHE A 910 -13.57 -23.24 -21.70
N GLU A 911 -12.38 -23.77 -21.94
CA GLU A 911 -11.30 -23.07 -22.63
C GLU A 911 -10.86 -23.86 -23.86
N LEU A 912 -10.33 -23.19 -24.89
CA LEU A 912 -9.71 -23.90 -26.01
C LEU A 912 -8.47 -24.65 -25.53
N GLU A 913 -8.36 -25.95 -25.85
CA GLU A 913 -7.15 -26.74 -25.53
C GLU A 913 -5.91 -26.17 -26.24
N ARG A 914 -6.14 -25.59 -27.42
CA ARG A 914 -5.14 -24.78 -28.11
C ARG A 914 -4.87 -23.51 -27.31
N LYS A 915 -3.63 -23.37 -26.82
CA LYS A 915 -3.20 -22.13 -26.16
C LYS A 915 -3.37 -20.94 -27.11
N PRO A 916 -3.85 -19.78 -26.61
CA PRO A 916 -4.03 -18.58 -27.43
C PRO A 916 -2.72 -18.05 -28.01
N SER A 917 -1.59 -18.41 -27.40
CA SER A 917 -0.25 -18.07 -27.88
C SER A 917 0.29 -19.01 -28.97
N ASN A 918 -0.48 -20.01 -29.41
CA ASN A 918 -0.02 -21.00 -30.39
C ASN A 918 -0.18 -20.49 -31.84
N ILE A 919 0.93 -20.39 -32.55
CA ILE A 919 0.97 -20.00 -33.97
C ILE A 919 0.81 -21.25 -34.84
N THR A 920 -0.40 -21.78 -34.93
CA THR A 920 -0.70 -22.90 -35.83
C THR A 920 -0.96 -22.34 -37.23
N PRO A 921 -0.28 -22.85 -38.27
CA PRO A 921 -0.56 -22.47 -39.65
C PRO A 921 -1.98 -22.88 -40.04
N LEU A 922 -2.59 -22.14 -40.97
CA LEU A 922 -3.91 -22.47 -41.50
C LEU A 922 -3.81 -23.80 -42.29
N GLU A 923 -4.21 -24.91 -41.68
CA GLU A 923 -4.25 -26.21 -42.37
C GLU A 923 -5.43 -26.24 -43.35
N PRO A 924 -5.24 -26.72 -44.59
CA PRO A 924 -6.36 -26.93 -45.51
C PRO A 924 -7.28 -28.03 -44.97
N PRO A 925 -8.59 -27.97 -45.27
CA PRO A 925 -9.54 -29.00 -44.86
C PRO A 925 -9.14 -30.36 -45.44
N ARG A 926 -9.25 -31.41 -44.62
CA ARG A 926 -8.91 -32.79 -45.00
C ARG A 926 -10.12 -33.49 -45.60
N LEU A 927 -9.91 -34.46 -46.48
CA LEU A 927 -10.99 -35.31 -46.99
C LEU A 927 -11.28 -36.43 -45.98
N GLN A 928 -12.53 -36.53 -45.51
CA GLN A 928 -12.99 -37.59 -44.62
C GLN A 928 -14.17 -38.33 -45.25
N ARG A 929 -14.23 -39.65 -45.02
CA ARG A 929 -15.31 -40.52 -45.46
C ARG A 929 -16.40 -40.56 -44.40
N PHE A 930 -17.63 -40.25 -44.78
CA PHE A 930 -18.83 -40.42 -43.97
C PHE A 930 -19.70 -41.51 -44.58
N GLN A 931 -20.29 -42.35 -43.74
CA GLN A 931 -21.20 -43.40 -44.18
C GLN A 931 -22.61 -43.08 -43.70
N CYS A 932 -23.45 -42.61 -44.62
CA CYS A 932 -24.87 -42.34 -44.40
C CYS A 932 -25.64 -43.12 -45.47
N GLY A 933 -25.82 -44.42 -45.23
CA GLY A 933 -26.18 -45.37 -46.30
C GLY A 933 -24.96 -45.65 -47.19
N GLU A 934 -24.81 -44.92 -48.29
CA GLU A 934 -23.64 -45.00 -49.17
C GLU A 934 -22.45 -44.16 -48.67
N PRO A 935 -21.20 -44.54 -48.99
CA PRO A 935 -20.01 -43.81 -48.55
C PRO A 935 -19.78 -42.52 -49.36
N LEU A 936 -19.75 -41.37 -48.68
CA LEU A 936 -19.50 -40.06 -49.26
C LEU A 936 -18.16 -39.50 -48.74
N LEU A 937 -17.45 -38.73 -49.57
CA LEU A 937 -16.23 -38.02 -49.18
C LEU A 937 -16.51 -36.53 -49.09
N THR A 938 -16.25 -35.92 -47.92
CA THR A 938 -16.43 -34.48 -47.69
C THR A 938 -15.15 -33.84 -47.18
N ARG A 939 -15.01 -32.54 -47.42
CA ARG A 939 -13.90 -31.74 -46.89
C ARG A 939 -14.27 -31.28 -45.47
N VAL A 940 -13.48 -31.67 -44.49
CA VAL A 940 -13.68 -31.37 -43.08
C VAL A 940 -12.54 -30.54 -42.51
N ASN A 941 -12.92 -29.54 -41.72
CA ASN A 941 -11.98 -28.81 -40.87
C ASN A 941 -11.62 -29.66 -39.65
N PRO A 942 -10.46 -29.43 -39.02
CA PRO A 942 -10.12 -30.10 -37.76
C PRO A 942 -11.21 -29.85 -36.69
N ARG A 943 -11.60 -30.91 -35.98
CA ARG A 943 -12.62 -30.85 -34.92
C ARG A 943 -12.15 -29.92 -33.79
N LEU A 944 -13.08 -29.15 -33.23
CA LEU A 944 -12.82 -28.28 -32.07
C LEU A 944 -12.40 -29.13 -30.87
N ARG A 945 -11.35 -28.68 -30.16
CA ARG A 945 -10.86 -29.32 -28.94
C ARG A 945 -10.88 -28.33 -27.79
N LEU A 946 -11.62 -28.69 -26.75
CA LEU A 946 -11.91 -27.86 -25.60
C LEU A 946 -11.44 -28.56 -24.33
N ALA A 947 -10.99 -27.79 -23.35
CA ALA A 947 -10.74 -28.23 -21.98
C ALA A 947 -11.86 -27.68 -21.09
N CYS A 948 -12.39 -28.54 -20.22
CA CYS A 948 -13.48 -28.18 -19.32
C CYS A 948 -12.98 -27.35 -18.12
N LEU A 949 -13.66 -26.23 -17.85
CA LEU A 949 -13.47 -25.39 -16.66
C LEU A 949 -14.52 -25.68 -15.59
N SER A 950 -15.78 -25.89 -16.01
CA SER A 950 -16.86 -26.33 -15.13
C SER A 950 -18.00 -26.96 -15.95
N ILE A 951 -18.78 -27.83 -15.32
CA ILE A 951 -19.99 -28.43 -15.88
C ILE A 951 -21.12 -28.13 -14.89
N GLN A 952 -22.22 -27.59 -15.41
CA GLN A 952 -23.45 -27.37 -14.65
C GLN A 952 -24.60 -28.08 -15.35
N GLU A 953 -25.61 -28.46 -14.58
CA GLU A 953 -26.85 -29.01 -15.13
C GLU A 953 -27.68 -27.88 -15.76
N SER A 954 -28.40 -28.19 -16.84
CA SER A 954 -29.30 -27.23 -17.47
C SER A 954 -30.56 -27.03 -16.61
N GLU A 955 -30.92 -25.78 -16.31
CA GLU A 955 -32.07 -25.44 -15.45
C GLU A 955 -33.46 -25.71 -16.10
N TYR A 956 -33.53 -26.30 -17.29
CA TYR A 956 -34.82 -26.70 -17.83
C TYR A 956 -35.42 -27.81 -16.97
N PRO A 957 -36.59 -27.58 -16.31
CA PRO A 957 -37.27 -28.64 -15.61
C PRO A 957 -37.72 -29.62 -16.69
N ILE A 958 -37.03 -30.75 -16.78
CA ILE A 958 -37.63 -31.92 -17.39
C ILE A 958 -38.82 -32.24 -16.49
N SER A 959 -40.00 -31.83 -16.95
CA SER A 959 -41.30 -32.22 -16.41
C SER A 959 -41.53 -33.72 -16.65
N LEU A 960 -40.71 -34.55 -16.02
CA LEU A 960 -40.90 -35.99 -15.78
C LEU A 960 -40.54 -36.29 -14.31
N GLY A 961 -41.08 -35.46 -13.42
CA GLY A 961 -41.09 -35.67 -11.97
C GLY A 961 -42.28 -36.52 -11.55
N ALA A 962 -42.24 -37.80 -11.89
CA ALA A 962 -42.90 -38.93 -11.21
C ALA A 962 -42.23 -40.15 -11.86
N PHE A 963 -41.06 -40.59 -11.41
CA PHE A 963 -40.88 -41.47 -10.27
C PHE A 963 -39.38 -41.46 -9.90
N ALA A 964 -39.03 -40.98 -8.71
CA ALA A 964 -37.89 -41.43 -7.91
C ALA A 964 -37.80 -40.59 -6.63
N SER A 965 -38.74 -40.79 -5.72
CA SER A 965 -38.53 -40.51 -4.29
C SER A 965 -38.46 -41.85 -3.57
N SER A 966 -37.26 -42.43 -3.50
CA SER A 966 -36.83 -43.36 -2.44
C SER A 966 -35.48 -43.96 -2.83
N CYS A 967 -34.39 -43.39 -2.31
CA CYS A 967 -33.22 -44.07 -1.74
C CYS A 967 -32.29 -43.01 -1.13
#